data_AF-A0A8J3JIF1-F1
#
_entry.id   AF-A0A8J3JIF1-F1
#
_cell.length_a   1.000
_cell.length_b   1.000
_cell.length_c   1.000
_cell.angle_alpha   90.00
_cell.angle_beta   90.00
_cell.angle_gamma   90.00
#
_symmetry.space_group_name_H-M   'P 1'
#
loop_
_entity.id
_entity.type
_entity.pdbx_description
1 polymer ?
#
loop_
_entity_poly.entity_id
_entity_poly.type
_entity_poly.pdbx_seq_one_letter_code
_entity_poly.pdbx_strand_id
1 'polypeptide(L)'
;MAQHLLVVDFGTHQTTAAFVADTQVHPVPCPVTGALSRPSAVCLDGESLLVGTAAVRRRDTLPRWFATGPRQALDTGELVRLGDRQHSAEEVLAAYLHVLRLESEHRFGVPVERLALTVPAFYEPQDRRREALLAVATEAGFPDAELVGDAAAAVLDPYTHGDLPDGALVLVCDLGAAWTVSLARVHGERVEVLAHETSGSGQDFDLLLVNDLRAALHGWLTPALQAGGDTGLLARYAAGDFVRSVKHRLAESSEVVDRITPTAPPYRLDRAGLDRLAEPALRWLAASCRAVVARAGFSLPDVTGVLLVGGASRLPAARAVLRAELGRPVRHPTEPEHAVIRGAARWAGRRTQRQVPANTATWRMEPLSWDLPDGRARLVRWLVEPGGQYTAGATLAQVRTADDRVYDLTAQRDGILMEQRAVAGAYLTSDTVAAMSRSAKLLGGDRAARRHRMQVAGDWLLTPDHELLVECERTGAYVRTRAIGNGAVVNEIRPRQRAEESQGRVFVAPGDRLALVSWTPDGHFSVWDVASGELTSSFKAAANNRPVKVLVHEGQWRLIAEADRKVHVGRYVRDVATLWDLSSGTVVEEMVGEDLFRRYAGFIDRSPHDGFAPQCDSPDGRLRAGVAGSAVWLHEAGTDEEVFRTDIGEASSVRTAFSADGHHLLARWRTADTTCVDVWQV
;
A
#
# COMPACT_ATOMS: atom_id res chain seq x y z
N MET A 1 -19.54 18.10 -8.39
CA MET A 1 -19.02 19.41 -7.95
C MET A 1 -17.63 19.57 -8.55
N ALA A 2 -17.31 20.74 -9.11
CA ALA A 2 -15.94 21.04 -9.55
C ALA A 2 -15.04 20.98 -8.31
N GLN A 3 -13.96 20.20 -8.37
CA GLN A 3 -12.98 20.19 -7.28
C GLN A 3 -12.05 21.39 -7.48
N HIS A 4 -12.06 22.30 -6.53
CA HIS A 4 -11.15 23.44 -6.47
C HIS A 4 -9.90 23.03 -5.70
N LEU A 5 -8.75 23.17 -6.34
CA LEU A 5 -7.48 22.71 -5.81
C LEU A 5 -6.46 23.84 -5.94
N LEU A 6 -5.75 24.12 -4.85
CA LEU A 6 -4.56 24.96 -4.91
C LEU A 6 -3.34 24.08 -5.14
N VAL A 7 -2.51 24.47 -6.09
CA VAL A 7 -1.20 23.86 -6.33
C VAL A 7 -0.16 24.86 -5.91
N VAL A 8 0.77 24.45 -5.05
CA VAL A 8 1.81 25.31 -4.52
C VAL A 8 3.16 24.68 -4.79
N ASP A 9 4.03 25.46 -5.43
CA ASP A 9 5.45 25.18 -5.50
C ASP A 9 6.17 26.01 -4.44
N PHE A 10 6.55 25.36 -3.33
CA PHE A 10 7.15 26.04 -2.18
C PHE A 10 8.67 25.88 -2.19
N GLY A 11 9.33 26.70 -3.00
CA GLY A 11 10.78 26.78 -3.03
C GLY A 11 11.38 27.51 -1.84
N THR A 12 12.70 27.38 -1.66
CA THR A 12 13.44 28.06 -0.58
C THR A 12 13.50 29.57 -0.74
N HIS A 13 13.49 30.09 -1.97
CA HIS A 13 13.55 31.54 -2.23
C HIS A 13 12.27 32.13 -2.79
N GLN A 14 11.52 31.35 -3.57
CA GLN A 14 10.29 31.78 -4.20
C GLN A 14 9.23 30.71 -4.00
N THR A 15 8.02 31.17 -3.75
CA THR A 15 6.80 30.37 -3.75
C THR A 15 5.96 30.77 -4.95
N THR A 16 5.44 29.79 -5.67
CA THR A 16 4.54 30.00 -6.81
C THR A 16 3.27 29.21 -6.57
N ALA A 17 2.12 29.71 -7.00
CA ALA A 17 0.85 29.03 -6.79
C ALA A 17 -0.04 29.10 -8.03
N ALA A 18 -0.82 28.05 -8.25
CA ALA A 18 -1.80 27.94 -9.31
C ALA A 18 -3.10 27.35 -8.74
N PHE A 19 -4.22 27.93 -9.12
CA PHE A 19 -5.55 27.45 -8.83
C PHE A 19 -6.03 26.57 -9.98
N VAL A 20 -6.45 25.34 -9.68
CA VAL A 20 -6.94 24.40 -10.67
C VAL A 20 -8.44 24.20 -10.43
N ALA A 21 -9.23 24.52 -11.45
CA ALA A 21 -10.65 24.26 -11.50
C ALA A 21 -10.92 23.32 -12.68
N ASP A 22 -11.31 22.09 -12.37
CA ASP A 22 -11.46 21.02 -13.35
C ASP A 22 -10.17 20.77 -14.15
N THR A 23 -10.11 21.19 -15.41
CA THR A 23 -8.94 21.07 -16.29
C THR A 23 -8.28 22.43 -16.56
N GLN A 24 -8.84 23.52 -16.03
CA GLN A 24 -8.32 24.87 -16.21
C GLN A 24 -7.33 25.20 -15.10
N VAL A 25 -6.17 25.73 -15.51
CA VAL A 25 -5.12 26.18 -14.61
C VAL A 25 -5.08 27.70 -14.64
N HIS A 26 -5.22 28.32 -13.46
CA HIS A 26 -5.19 29.76 -13.27
C HIS A 26 -4.03 30.12 -12.35
N PRO A 27 -3.04 30.91 -12.77
CA PRO A 27 -1.99 31.37 -11.85
C PRO A 27 -2.59 32.19 -10.71
N VAL A 28 -1.98 32.09 -9.52
CA VAL A 28 -2.31 32.91 -8.35
C VAL A 28 -1.22 33.98 -8.14
N PRO A 29 -1.33 35.14 -8.81
CA PRO A 29 -0.32 36.18 -8.71
C PRO A 29 -0.28 36.78 -7.31
N CYS A 30 0.88 37.29 -6.92
CA CYS A 30 1.05 38.05 -5.69
C CYS A 30 0.11 39.27 -5.71
N PRO A 31 -0.75 39.46 -4.69
CA PRO A 31 -1.69 40.59 -4.66
C PRO A 31 -0.99 41.95 -4.59
N VAL A 32 0.28 41.95 -4.15
CA VAL A 32 1.07 43.17 -3.94
C VAL A 32 1.79 43.64 -5.21
N THR A 33 2.32 42.71 -6.02
CA THR A 33 3.19 43.02 -7.17
C THR A 33 2.60 42.58 -8.51
N GLY A 34 1.58 41.72 -8.50
CA GLY A 34 1.07 41.06 -9.71
C GLY A 34 1.97 39.96 -10.27
N ALA A 35 3.16 39.74 -9.68
CA ALA A 35 4.09 38.72 -10.13
C ALA A 35 3.55 37.30 -9.87
N LEU A 36 3.91 36.35 -10.73
CA LEU A 36 3.49 34.94 -10.61
C LEU A 36 4.15 34.24 -9.41
N SER A 37 5.34 34.69 -9.03
CA SER A 37 6.08 34.19 -7.87
C SER A 37 6.21 35.27 -6.81
N ARG A 38 6.41 34.82 -5.57
CA ARG A 38 6.56 35.67 -4.39
C ARG A 38 7.71 35.16 -3.51
N PRO A 39 8.42 36.02 -2.78
CA PRO A 39 9.52 35.58 -1.93
C PRO A 39 9.07 34.56 -0.88
N SER A 40 9.86 33.52 -0.65
CA SER A 40 9.67 32.59 0.47
C SER A 40 10.26 33.22 1.74
N ALA A 41 9.57 34.23 2.24
CA ALA A 41 10.01 35.05 3.36
C ALA A 41 8.88 35.25 4.37
N VAL A 42 9.29 35.49 5.62
CA VAL A 42 8.41 35.68 6.76
C VAL A 42 8.90 36.86 7.61
N CYS A 43 7.99 37.61 8.20
CA CYS A 43 8.30 38.67 9.15
C CYS A 43 7.28 38.66 10.29
N LEU A 44 7.74 38.69 11.54
CA LEU A 44 6.85 38.92 12.68
C LEU A 44 6.68 40.42 12.90
N ASP A 45 5.44 40.91 12.80
CA ASP A 45 5.06 42.31 13.03
C ASP A 45 4.06 42.36 14.19
N GLY A 46 4.56 42.66 15.39
CA GLY A 46 3.82 42.47 16.63
C GLY A 46 3.53 40.99 16.90
N GLU A 47 2.26 40.62 16.89
CA GLU A 47 1.82 39.21 17.00
C GLU A 47 1.44 38.59 15.64
N SER A 48 1.48 39.37 14.56
CA SER A 48 1.06 38.92 13.23
C SER A 48 2.25 38.42 12.42
N LEU A 49 2.13 37.22 11.86
CA LEU A 49 3.13 36.67 10.95
C LEU A 49 2.81 37.08 9.51
N LEU A 50 3.60 38.00 8.97
CA LEU A 50 3.53 38.40 7.57
C LEU A 50 4.35 37.45 6.72
N VAL A 51 3.87 37.18 5.49
CA VAL A 51 4.53 36.27 4.56
C VAL A 51 4.71 36.89 3.18
N GLY A 52 5.60 36.32 2.38
CA GLY A 52 5.75 36.73 0.99
C GLY A 52 6.31 38.14 0.83
N THR A 53 5.79 38.86 -0.15
CA THR A 53 6.16 40.25 -0.41
C THR A 53 5.83 41.18 0.77
N ALA A 54 4.78 40.90 1.54
CA ALA A 54 4.45 41.69 2.72
C ALA A 54 5.54 41.60 3.79
N ALA A 55 6.12 40.41 4.01
CA ALA A 55 7.26 40.22 4.89
C ALA A 55 8.49 41.02 4.41
N VAL A 56 8.83 40.93 3.12
CA VAL A 56 9.98 41.64 2.54
C VAL A 56 9.84 43.17 2.71
N ARG A 57 8.63 43.73 2.59
CA ARG A 57 8.39 45.16 2.81
C ARG A 57 8.64 45.62 4.25
N ARG A 58 8.59 44.72 5.23
CA ARG A 58 8.90 45.04 6.63
C ARG A 58 10.37 44.88 6.99
N ARG A 59 11.17 44.24 6.12
CA ARG A 59 12.58 43.93 6.38
C ARG A 59 13.40 45.15 6.81
N ASP A 60 13.24 46.28 6.14
CA ASP A 60 14.05 47.47 6.41
C ASP A 60 13.70 48.10 7.78
N THR A 61 12.45 47.95 8.23
CA THR A 61 11.98 48.45 9.53
C THR A 61 12.14 47.44 10.67
N LEU A 62 12.09 46.14 10.37
CA LEU A 62 12.09 45.03 11.34
C LEU A 62 13.10 43.93 10.93
N PRO A 63 14.38 44.24 10.69
CA PRO A 63 15.33 43.29 10.10
C PRO A 63 15.61 42.08 11.00
N ARG A 64 15.53 42.25 12.32
CA ARG A 64 15.69 41.16 13.29
C ARG A 64 14.53 40.17 13.28
N TRP A 65 13.33 40.65 12.94
CA TRP A 65 12.09 39.86 12.95
C TRP A 65 11.73 39.29 11.57
N PHE A 66 12.64 39.40 10.61
CA PHE A 66 12.48 38.94 9.24
C PHE A 66 13.42 37.75 8.96
N ALA A 67 12.92 36.74 8.27
CA ALA A 67 13.70 35.59 7.80
C ALA A 67 13.29 35.15 6.39
N THR A 68 14.19 34.43 5.72
CA THR A 68 13.97 33.80 4.41
C THR A 68 14.21 32.30 4.49
N GLY A 69 13.64 31.55 3.56
CA GLY A 69 13.92 30.12 3.44
C GLY A 69 13.33 29.23 4.55
N PRO A 70 12.05 29.39 4.94
CA PRO A 70 11.43 28.50 5.94
C PRO A 70 11.43 27.04 5.50
N ARG A 71 11.39 26.77 4.18
CA ARG A 71 11.55 25.42 3.62
C ARG A 71 12.89 24.77 3.98
N GLN A 72 13.97 25.55 3.95
CA GLN A 72 15.31 25.07 4.30
C GLN A 72 15.42 24.79 5.80
N ALA A 73 14.76 25.58 6.64
CA ALA A 73 14.69 25.30 8.08
C ALA A 73 14.04 23.93 8.36
N LEU A 74 13.02 23.54 7.58
CA LEU A 74 12.45 22.19 7.65
C LEU A 74 13.45 21.12 7.20
N ASP A 75 14.26 21.39 6.17
CA ASP A 75 15.30 20.47 5.68
C ASP A 75 16.40 20.22 6.71
N THR A 76 16.87 21.29 7.37
CA THR A 76 17.96 21.23 8.35
C THR A 76 17.47 20.85 9.75
N GLY A 77 16.17 20.99 10.03
CA GLY A 77 15.59 20.87 11.37
C GLY A 77 15.92 22.05 12.28
N GLU A 78 16.40 23.16 11.72
CA GLU A 78 16.67 24.39 12.46
C GLU A 78 15.39 25.19 12.71
N LEU A 79 15.37 25.96 13.80
CA LEU A 79 14.27 26.86 14.12
C LEU A 79 14.39 28.18 13.33
N VAL A 80 13.25 28.70 12.88
CA VAL A 80 13.17 30.02 12.26
C VAL A 80 13.21 31.07 13.37
N ARG A 81 14.30 31.84 13.42
CA ARG A 81 14.48 32.91 14.41
C ARG A 81 13.89 34.21 13.89
N LEU A 82 12.90 34.74 14.61
CA LEU A 82 12.29 36.05 14.36
C LEU A 82 12.46 36.87 15.63
N GLY A 83 13.44 37.77 15.62
CA GLY A 83 13.84 38.56 16.78
C GLY A 83 14.36 37.67 17.90
N ASP A 84 13.68 37.75 19.04
CA ASP A 84 13.99 36.94 20.21
C ASP A 84 13.07 35.70 20.31
N ARG A 85 12.17 35.49 19.34
CA ARG A 85 11.28 34.33 19.26
C ARG A 85 11.84 33.27 18.31
N GLN A 86 11.55 32.01 18.63
CA GLN A 86 11.88 30.86 17.81
C GLN A 86 10.58 30.18 17.38
N HIS A 87 10.46 29.95 16.08
CA HIS A 87 9.34 29.26 15.48
C HIS A 87 9.81 27.97 14.83
N SER A 88 8.97 26.93 14.86
CA SER A 88 9.20 25.76 14.03
C SER A 88 9.06 26.12 12.55
N ALA A 89 9.72 25.36 11.67
CA ALA A 89 9.56 25.56 10.24
C ALA A 89 8.11 25.26 9.82
N GLU A 90 7.50 24.26 10.48
CA GLU A 90 6.13 23.83 10.31
C GLU A 90 5.14 24.97 10.57
N GLU A 91 5.24 25.65 11.73
CA GLU A 91 4.39 26.81 12.07
C GLU A 91 4.45 27.91 10.99
N VAL A 92 5.66 28.24 10.54
CA VAL A 92 5.87 29.30 9.55
C VAL A 92 5.30 28.89 8.19
N LEU A 93 5.50 27.64 7.78
CA LEU A 93 4.96 27.10 6.53
C LEU A 93 3.43 27.03 6.57
N ALA A 94 2.84 26.64 7.70
CA ALA A 94 1.39 26.56 7.88
C ALA A 94 0.75 27.94 7.74
N ALA A 95 1.32 28.95 8.41
CA ALA A 95 0.89 30.33 8.27
C ALA A 95 1.01 30.85 6.82
N TYR A 96 2.09 30.49 6.11
CA TYR A 96 2.27 30.87 4.71
C TYR A 96 1.20 30.25 3.82
N LEU A 97 0.98 28.94 3.93
CA LEU A 97 -0.04 28.23 3.16
C LEU A 97 -1.46 28.73 3.50
N HIS A 98 -1.72 29.08 4.76
CA HIS A 98 -2.99 29.66 5.18
C HIS A 98 -3.28 31.00 4.49
N VAL A 99 -2.29 31.89 4.42
CA VAL A 99 -2.43 33.15 3.68
C VAL A 99 -2.67 32.91 2.19
N LEU A 100 -1.94 31.96 1.58
CA LEU A 100 -2.17 31.58 0.17
C LEU A 100 -3.60 31.07 -0.08
N ARG A 101 -4.13 30.29 0.86
CA ARG A 101 -5.51 29.79 0.82
C ARG A 101 -6.49 30.95 0.82
N LEU A 102 -6.43 31.82 1.82
CA LEU A 102 -7.34 32.95 1.98
C LEU A 102 -7.29 33.90 0.76
N GLU A 103 -6.10 34.17 0.24
CA GLU A 103 -5.95 34.97 -0.97
C GLU A 103 -6.58 34.31 -2.20
N SER A 104 -6.46 32.99 -2.32
CA SER A 104 -7.06 32.23 -3.42
C SER A 104 -8.60 32.21 -3.29
N GLU A 105 -9.12 31.93 -2.09
CA GLU A 105 -10.56 31.96 -1.81
C GLU A 105 -11.15 33.35 -2.10
N HIS A 106 -10.46 34.43 -1.68
CA HIS A 106 -10.88 35.79 -1.96
C HIS A 106 -10.86 36.12 -3.46
N ARG A 107 -9.84 35.66 -4.19
CA ARG A 107 -9.69 35.93 -5.63
C ARG A 107 -10.70 35.18 -6.49
N PHE A 108 -10.97 33.91 -6.17
CA PHE A 108 -11.80 33.03 -7.00
C PHE A 108 -13.24 32.89 -6.48
N GLY A 109 -13.54 33.41 -5.28
CA GLY A 109 -14.90 33.44 -4.72
C GLY A 109 -15.44 32.07 -4.33
N VAL A 110 -14.57 31.07 -4.15
CA VAL A 110 -14.93 29.68 -3.83
C VAL A 110 -14.04 29.14 -2.71
N PRO A 111 -14.55 28.26 -1.83
CA PRO A 111 -13.72 27.57 -0.85
C PRO A 111 -12.63 26.72 -1.51
N VAL A 112 -11.46 26.68 -0.88
CA VAL A 112 -10.30 25.91 -1.35
C VAL A 112 -9.86 24.96 -0.25
N GLU A 113 -10.28 23.70 -0.37
CA GLU A 113 -10.05 22.68 0.66
C GLU A 113 -8.96 21.67 0.26
N ARG A 114 -8.62 21.59 -1.03
CA ARG A 114 -7.59 20.69 -1.53
C ARG A 114 -6.28 21.43 -1.81
N LEU A 115 -5.16 20.81 -1.48
CA LEU A 115 -3.80 21.29 -1.77
C LEU A 115 -2.99 20.22 -2.52
N ALA A 116 -2.25 20.60 -3.55
CA ALA A 116 -1.13 19.83 -4.08
C ALA A 116 0.17 20.61 -3.84
N LEU A 117 1.10 20.04 -3.10
CA LEU A 117 2.35 20.70 -2.71
C LEU A 117 3.54 19.99 -3.37
N THR A 118 4.42 20.75 -4.00
CA THR A 118 5.65 20.18 -4.59
C THR A 118 6.66 19.81 -3.50
N VAL A 119 7.40 18.73 -3.73
CA VAL A 119 8.49 18.29 -2.84
C VAL A 119 9.72 17.87 -3.64
N PRO A 120 10.93 18.10 -3.11
CA PRO A 120 12.15 17.66 -3.78
C PRO A 120 12.18 16.16 -4.01
N ALA A 121 12.77 15.73 -5.14
CA ALA A 121 12.92 14.30 -5.48
C ALA A 121 13.63 13.48 -4.39
N PHE A 122 14.49 14.10 -3.58
CA PHE A 122 15.17 13.44 -2.45
C PHE A 122 14.30 13.23 -1.21
N TYR A 123 13.06 13.73 -1.19
CA TYR A 123 12.07 13.35 -0.18
C TYR A 123 11.49 12.00 -0.55
N GLU A 124 12.23 10.94 -0.23
CA GLU A 124 11.82 9.55 -0.41
C GLU A 124 10.45 9.27 0.24
N PRO A 125 9.68 8.27 -0.22
CA PRO A 125 8.32 8.02 0.28
C PRO A 125 8.22 7.89 1.81
N GLN A 126 9.26 7.39 2.50
CA GLN A 126 9.32 7.24 3.96
C GLN A 126 9.98 8.42 4.70
N ASP A 127 10.24 9.54 4.03
CA ASP A 127 10.86 10.71 4.66
C ASP A 127 9.88 11.45 5.58
N ARG A 128 10.25 11.61 6.86
CA ARG A 128 9.46 12.31 7.89
C ARG A 128 9.03 13.72 7.49
N ARG A 129 9.79 14.41 6.63
CA ARG A 129 9.47 15.76 6.16
C ARG A 129 8.25 15.78 5.24
N ARG A 130 7.89 14.65 4.61
CA ARG A 130 6.64 14.49 3.85
C ARG A 130 5.44 14.50 4.79
N GLU A 131 5.48 13.73 5.87
CA GLU A 131 4.44 13.71 6.89
C GLU A 131 4.29 15.08 7.56
N ALA A 132 5.41 15.73 7.89
CA ALA A 132 5.42 17.09 8.44
C ALA A 132 4.72 18.09 7.49
N LEU A 133 4.97 18.01 6.18
CA LEU A 133 4.28 18.86 5.21
C LEU A 133 2.78 18.62 5.11
N LEU A 134 2.33 17.36 5.23
CA LEU A 134 0.89 17.04 5.24
C LEU A 134 0.22 17.58 6.51
N ALA A 135 0.89 17.49 7.66
CA ALA A 135 0.43 18.10 8.90
C ALA A 135 0.35 19.63 8.78
N VAL A 136 1.38 20.26 8.22
CA VAL A 136 1.43 21.71 7.92
C VAL A 136 0.28 22.14 7.00
N ALA A 137 -0.03 21.35 5.97
CA ALA A 137 -1.16 21.62 5.09
C ALA A 137 -2.50 21.54 5.84
N THR A 138 -2.66 20.53 6.70
CA THR A 138 -3.84 20.36 7.55
C THR A 138 -4.02 21.56 8.50
N GLU A 139 -2.93 22.00 9.15
CA GLU A 139 -2.92 23.17 10.03
C GLU A 139 -3.26 24.47 9.27
N ALA A 140 -2.79 24.61 8.04
CA ALA A 140 -3.15 25.72 7.15
C ALA A 140 -4.63 25.68 6.70
N GLY A 141 -5.35 24.59 7.02
CA GLY A 141 -6.76 24.38 6.75
C GLY A 141 -7.06 23.63 5.45
N PHE A 142 -6.10 22.90 4.89
CA PHE A 142 -6.33 22.00 3.76
C PHE A 142 -6.55 20.57 4.27
N PRO A 143 -7.81 20.12 4.44
CA PRO A 143 -8.11 18.75 4.90
C PRO A 143 -7.66 17.67 3.91
N ASP A 144 -7.46 18.01 2.65
CA ASP A 144 -7.00 17.09 1.61
C ASP A 144 -5.74 17.66 0.94
N ALA A 145 -4.58 17.11 1.32
CA ALA A 145 -3.29 17.55 0.80
C ALA A 145 -2.54 16.38 0.14
N GLU A 146 -2.01 16.63 -1.05
CA GLU A 146 -1.21 15.69 -1.81
C GLU A 146 0.19 16.26 -2.05
N LEU A 147 1.19 15.38 -2.11
CA LEU A 147 2.57 15.76 -2.42
C LEU A 147 2.95 15.28 -3.82
N VAL A 148 3.51 16.19 -4.62
CA VAL A 148 4.00 15.89 -5.98
C VAL A 148 5.51 16.10 -6.05
N GLY A 149 6.25 15.13 -6.60
CA GLY A 149 7.69 15.27 -6.80
C GLY A 149 8.00 16.36 -7.83
N ASP A 150 8.92 17.27 -7.51
CA ASP A 150 9.34 18.37 -8.36
C ASP A 150 9.87 17.91 -9.73
N ALA A 151 10.71 16.87 -9.77
CA ALA A 151 11.26 16.31 -11.00
C ALA A 151 10.16 15.68 -11.87
N ALA A 152 9.23 14.96 -11.25
CA ALA A 152 8.08 14.40 -11.95
C ALA A 152 7.16 15.50 -12.50
N ALA A 153 6.92 16.54 -11.71
CA ALA A 153 6.18 17.72 -12.15
C ALA A 153 6.88 18.43 -13.31
N ALA A 154 8.19 18.68 -13.23
CA ALA A 154 8.95 19.33 -14.31
C ALA A 154 8.84 18.58 -15.66
N VAL A 155 8.89 17.25 -15.63
CA VAL A 155 8.69 16.41 -16.83
C VAL A 155 7.28 16.54 -17.39
N LEU A 156 6.28 16.68 -16.52
CA LEU A 156 4.87 16.85 -16.92
C LEU A 156 4.53 18.26 -17.43
N ASP A 157 5.43 19.24 -17.36
CA ASP A 157 5.21 20.58 -17.90
C ASP A 157 4.76 20.49 -19.37
N PRO A 158 3.62 21.08 -19.77
CA PRO A 158 3.12 21.00 -21.15
C PRO A 158 4.13 21.41 -22.22
N TYR A 159 5.05 22.31 -21.90
CA TYR A 159 6.08 22.80 -22.83
C TYR A 159 7.28 21.85 -22.97
N THR A 160 7.37 20.80 -22.14
CA THR A 160 8.48 19.84 -22.14
C THR A 160 8.00 18.42 -22.44
N HIS A 161 6.81 18.05 -21.95
CA HIS A 161 6.24 16.71 -22.04
C HIS A 161 5.82 16.28 -23.44
N GLY A 162 5.25 17.20 -24.25
CA GLY A 162 4.52 16.89 -25.49
C GLY A 162 5.32 16.12 -26.56
N ASP A 163 6.65 16.10 -26.44
CA ASP A 163 7.56 15.46 -27.40
C ASP A 163 8.15 14.12 -26.91
N LEU A 164 7.77 13.63 -25.72
CA LEU A 164 8.42 12.48 -25.09
C LEU A 164 7.68 11.17 -25.39
N PRO A 165 8.34 10.16 -25.99
CA PRO A 165 7.72 8.85 -26.21
C PRO A 165 7.53 8.08 -24.90
N ASP A 166 6.66 7.07 -24.92
CA ASP A 166 6.52 6.13 -23.82
C ASP A 166 7.85 5.39 -23.57
N GLY A 167 8.22 5.24 -22.29
CA GLY A 167 9.51 4.70 -21.86
C GLY A 167 10.69 5.67 -21.94
N ALA A 168 10.50 6.93 -22.36
CA ALA A 168 11.58 7.91 -22.47
C ALA A 168 12.29 8.13 -21.12
N LEU A 169 13.62 8.11 -21.14
CA LEU A 169 14.47 8.48 -20.01
C LEU A 169 14.84 9.95 -20.11
N VAL A 170 14.41 10.75 -19.14
CA VAL A 170 14.65 12.19 -19.06
C VAL A 170 15.48 12.49 -17.82
N LEU A 171 16.59 13.19 -18.02
CA LEU A 171 17.40 13.69 -16.92
C LEU A 171 16.96 15.10 -16.56
N VAL A 172 16.37 15.29 -15.39
CA VAL A 172 15.94 16.59 -14.88
C VAL A 172 17.07 17.19 -14.04
N CYS A 173 17.52 18.38 -14.43
CA CYS A 173 18.44 19.21 -13.65
C CYS A 173 17.66 20.42 -13.13
N ASP A 174 17.26 20.41 -11.86
CA ASP A 174 16.62 21.56 -11.21
C ASP A 174 17.68 22.40 -10.52
N LEU A 175 17.94 23.58 -11.07
CA LEU A 175 18.88 24.56 -10.54
C LEU A 175 18.11 25.63 -9.75
N GLY A 176 17.56 25.20 -8.62
CA GLY A 176 16.92 26.06 -7.63
C GLY A 176 17.89 26.56 -6.57
N ALA A 177 17.39 26.67 -5.34
CA ALA A 177 18.23 26.92 -4.17
C ALA A 177 19.15 25.73 -3.88
N ALA A 178 18.62 24.50 -3.99
CA ALA A 178 19.42 23.29 -4.13
C ALA A 178 19.48 22.91 -5.62
N TRP A 179 20.61 22.36 -6.05
CA TRP A 179 20.79 21.85 -7.41
C TRP A 179 20.63 20.34 -7.39
N THR A 180 19.52 19.84 -7.92
CA THR A 180 19.20 18.41 -7.93
C THR A 180 19.27 17.86 -9.34
N VAL A 181 19.64 16.59 -9.43
CA VAL A 181 19.60 15.80 -10.65
C VAL A 181 18.69 14.62 -10.41
N SER A 182 17.76 14.35 -11.32
CA SER A 182 16.87 13.18 -11.25
C SER A 182 16.75 12.52 -12.60
N LEU A 183 16.95 11.21 -12.67
CA LEU A 183 16.59 10.43 -13.85
C LEU A 183 15.16 9.96 -13.70
N ALA A 184 14.30 10.34 -14.65
CA ALA A 184 12.91 9.96 -14.68
C ALA A 184 12.58 9.14 -15.92
N ARG A 185 11.70 8.16 -15.78
CA ARG A 185 11.09 7.42 -16.88
C ARG A 185 9.65 7.85 -17.07
N VAL A 186 9.29 8.13 -18.32
CA VAL A 186 7.93 8.54 -18.70
C VAL A 186 7.13 7.32 -19.13
N HIS A 187 5.94 7.14 -18.55
CA HIS A 187 4.96 6.12 -18.89
C HIS A 187 3.61 6.78 -19.20
N GLY A 188 3.43 7.21 -20.44
CA GLY A 188 2.33 8.06 -20.89
C GLY A 188 2.26 9.35 -20.08
N GLU A 189 1.49 9.32 -18.99
CA GLU A 189 1.23 10.44 -18.10
C GLU A 189 1.69 10.21 -16.65
N ARG A 190 2.26 9.02 -16.39
CA ARG A 190 2.95 8.68 -15.16
C ARG A 190 4.44 8.95 -15.35
N VAL A 191 5.06 9.57 -14.36
CA VAL A 191 6.51 9.76 -14.34
C VAL A 191 7.07 9.03 -13.12
N GLU A 192 8.00 8.12 -13.37
CA GLU A 192 8.70 7.37 -12.34
C GLU A 192 10.12 7.94 -12.18
N VAL A 193 10.47 8.40 -10.99
CA VAL A 193 11.84 8.83 -10.69
C VAL A 193 12.65 7.57 -10.31
N LEU A 194 13.68 7.26 -11.10
CA LEU A 194 14.49 6.06 -10.95
C LEU A 194 15.69 6.27 -10.01
N ALA A 195 16.27 7.46 -10.04
CA ALA A 195 17.38 7.85 -9.19
C ALA A 195 17.47 9.37 -9.12
N HIS A 196 18.00 9.90 -8.01
CA HIS A 196 18.28 11.32 -7.84
C HIS A 196 19.58 11.56 -7.08
N GLU A 197 20.07 12.79 -7.13
CA GLU A 197 21.24 13.26 -6.38
C GLU A 197 21.17 14.77 -6.18
N THR A 198 21.58 15.24 -5.01
CA THR A 198 21.85 16.67 -4.79
C THR A 198 23.29 16.96 -5.18
N SER A 199 23.47 17.77 -6.21
CA SER A 199 24.78 18.11 -6.79
C SER A 199 25.37 19.41 -6.22
N GLY A 200 24.56 20.29 -5.63
CA GLY A 200 25.06 21.55 -5.09
C GLY A 200 23.95 22.46 -4.63
N SER A 201 24.26 23.75 -4.51
CA SER A 201 23.32 24.75 -4.04
C SER A 201 23.50 26.07 -4.79
N GLY A 202 22.40 26.63 -5.28
CA GLY A 202 22.35 27.99 -5.80
C GLY A 202 22.67 29.03 -4.73
N GLN A 203 22.45 28.70 -3.44
CA GLN A 203 22.87 29.57 -2.34
C GLN A 203 24.38 29.62 -2.20
N ASP A 204 25.07 28.49 -2.39
CA ASP A 204 26.53 28.46 -2.37
C ASP A 204 27.09 29.30 -3.52
N PHE A 205 26.43 29.25 -4.68
CA PHE A 205 26.79 30.11 -5.81
C PHE A 205 26.53 31.60 -5.52
N ASP A 206 25.40 31.94 -4.90
CA ASP A 206 25.14 33.32 -4.46
C ASP A 206 26.17 33.79 -3.43
N LEU A 207 26.62 32.92 -2.52
CA LEU A 207 27.71 33.21 -1.57
C LEU A 207 29.05 33.43 -2.27
N LEU A 208 29.36 32.67 -3.33
CA LEU A 208 30.54 32.92 -4.17
C LEU A 208 30.48 34.30 -4.82
N LEU A 209 29.31 34.70 -5.33
CA LEU A 209 29.10 36.06 -5.88
C LEU A 209 29.20 37.15 -4.81
N VAL A 210 28.67 36.92 -3.59
CA VAL A 210 28.85 37.86 -2.47
C VAL A 210 30.32 37.99 -2.10
N ASN A 211 31.10 36.90 -2.16
CA ASN A 211 32.53 36.94 -1.90
C ASN A 211 33.29 37.72 -2.97
N ASP A 212 32.94 37.57 -4.25
CA ASP A 212 33.49 38.35 -5.35
C ASP A 212 33.15 39.84 -5.19
N LEU A 213 31.89 40.16 -4.90
CA LEU A 213 31.42 41.51 -4.59
C LEU A 213 32.17 42.11 -3.39
N ARG A 214 32.40 41.34 -2.34
CA ARG A 214 33.17 41.75 -1.15
C ARG A 214 34.64 41.99 -1.49
N ALA A 215 35.23 41.22 -2.40
CA ALA A 215 36.60 41.47 -2.86
C ALA A 215 36.67 42.78 -3.67
N ALA A 216 35.74 42.98 -4.61
CA ALA A 216 35.69 44.18 -5.44
C ALA A 216 35.42 45.47 -4.64
N LEU A 217 34.56 45.39 -3.63
CA LEU A 217 34.13 46.52 -2.81
C LEU A 217 34.66 46.45 -1.37
N HIS A 218 35.86 45.88 -1.17
CA HIS A 218 36.39 45.51 0.14
C HIS A 218 36.27 46.60 1.20
N GLY A 219 36.70 47.82 0.89
CA GLY A 219 36.69 48.94 1.83
C GLY A 219 35.29 49.44 2.22
N TRP A 220 34.26 49.14 1.42
CA TRP A 220 32.87 49.56 1.68
C TRP A 220 32.03 48.41 2.27
N LEU A 221 32.10 47.23 1.66
CA LEU A 221 31.21 46.11 2.00
C LEU A 221 31.70 45.33 3.23
N THR A 222 33.02 45.18 3.44
CA THR A 222 33.53 44.39 4.56
C THR A 222 33.13 44.96 5.92
N PRO A 223 33.31 46.28 6.19
CA PRO A 223 32.86 46.86 7.46
C PRO A 223 31.35 46.73 7.66
N ALA A 224 30.55 46.90 6.60
CA ALA A 224 29.10 46.79 6.66
C ALA A 224 28.64 45.36 7.01
N LEU A 225 29.25 44.32 6.43
CA LEU A 225 28.92 42.92 6.73
C LEU A 225 29.38 42.46 8.13
N GLN A 226 30.43 43.09 8.66
CA GLN A 226 30.98 42.83 9.99
C GLN A 226 30.28 43.64 11.10
N ALA A 227 29.48 44.65 10.74
CA ALA A 227 28.69 45.39 11.70
C ALA A 227 27.75 44.44 12.47
N GLY A 228 27.61 44.67 13.78
CA GLY A 228 26.64 43.96 14.61
C GLY A 228 25.22 44.50 14.42
N GLY A 229 24.23 43.76 14.93
CA GLY A 229 22.83 44.18 14.95
C GLY A 229 22.23 44.40 13.55
N ASP A 230 21.31 45.36 13.47
CA ASP A 230 20.47 45.61 12.30
C ASP A 230 21.27 46.04 11.07
N THR A 231 22.32 46.84 11.27
CA THR A 231 23.20 47.29 10.18
C THR A 231 23.84 46.13 9.45
N GLY A 232 24.36 45.14 10.18
CA GLY A 232 24.96 43.95 9.58
C GLY A 232 23.94 43.04 8.90
N LEU A 233 22.76 42.89 9.49
CA LEU A 233 21.67 42.09 8.90
C LEU A 233 21.20 42.69 7.58
N LEU A 234 20.93 44.01 7.55
CA LEU A 234 20.52 44.71 6.35
C LEU A 234 21.61 44.67 5.27
N ALA A 235 22.88 44.81 5.63
CA ALA A 235 23.99 44.68 4.69
C ALA A 235 24.05 43.29 4.03
N ARG A 236 23.79 42.21 4.80
CA ARG A 236 23.75 40.83 4.27
C ARG A 236 22.57 40.64 3.32
N TYR A 237 21.38 41.12 3.70
CA TYR A 237 20.20 41.05 2.84
C TYR A 237 20.39 41.85 1.53
N ALA A 238 20.91 43.07 1.63
CA ALA A 238 21.17 43.93 0.47
C ALA A 238 22.21 43.31 -0.48
N ALA A 239 23.31 42.77 0.06
CA ALA A 239 24.34 42.09 -0.74
C ALA A 239 23.76 40.86 -1.47
N GLY A 240 22.98 40.03 -0.77
CA GLY A 240 22.33 38.86 -1.34
C GLY A 240 21.32 39.19 -2.45
N ASP A 241 20.47 40.20 -2.23
CA ASP A 241 19.53 40.69 -3.25
C ASP A 241 20.26 41.24 -4.47
N PHE A 242 21.32 42.01 -4.25
CA PHE A 242 22.11 42.63 -5.30
C PHE A 242 22.76 41.58 -6.20
N VAL A 243 23.46 40.59 -5.65
CA VAL A 243 24.11 39.55 -6.47
C VAL A 243 23.10 38.71 -7.25
N ARG A 244 21.93 38.42 -6.66
CA ARG A 244 20.85 37.70 -7.36
C ARG A 244 20.31 38.52 -8.54
N SER A 245 20.13 39.83 -8.35
CA SER A 245 19.72 40.75 -9.41
C SER A 245 20.75 40.81 -10.54
N VAL A 246 22.04 40.97 -10.21
CA VAL A 246 23.14 40.97 -11.18
C VAL A 246 23.19 39.66 -11.96
N LYS A 247 23.13 38.51 -11.25
CA LYS A 247 23.11 37.16 -11.85
C LYS A 247 21.98 37.02 -12.87
N HIS A 248 20.75 37.39 -12.51
CA HIS A 248 19.61 37.28 -13.42
C HIS A 248 19.71 38.21 -14.63
N ARG A 249 20.17 39.46 -14.44
CA ARG A 249 20.35 40.41 -15.55
C ARG A 249 21.42 39.97 -16.55
N LEU A 250 22.47 39.30 -16.10
CA LEU A 250 23.53 38.75 -16.96
C LEU A 250 23.06 37.58 -17.85
N ALA A 251 21.90 36.98 -17.57
CA ALA A 251 21.26 36.04 -18.48
C ALA A 251 20.91 36.71 -19.82
N GLU A 252 20.55 37.99 -19.81
CA GLU A 252 20.12 38.75 -20.98
C GLU A 252 21.15 39.78 -21.45
N SER A 253 22.02 40.25 -20.54
CA SER A 253 23.04 41.27 -20.81
C SER A 253 24.46 40.68 -20.86
N SER A 254 25.35 41.26 -21.65
CA SER A 254 26.77 40.86 -21.70
C SER A 254 27.59 41.35 -20.49
N GLU A 255 27.16 42.45 -19.88
CA GLU A 255 27.78 43.08 -18.72
C GLU A 255 26.70 43.75 -17.86
N VAL A 256 26.92 43.78 -16.55
CA VAL A 256 26.14 44.58 -15.60
C VAL A 256 27.10 45.45 -14.80
N VAL A 257 26.82 46.75 -14.78
CA VAL A 257 27.44 47.72 -13.89
C VAL A 257 26.34 48.33 -13.03
N ASP A 258 26.41 48.12 -11.72
CA ASP A 258 25.35 48.57 -10.80
C ASP A 258 25.90 48.82 -9.38
N ARG A 259 25.09 49.40 -8.50
CA ARG A 259 25.47 49.77 -7.12
C ARG A 259 24.49 49.13 -6.15
N ILE A 260 25.00 48.54 -5.05
CA ILE A 260 24.16 47.92 -4.00
C ILE A 260 23.20 48.97 -3.39
N THR A 261 23.73 50.17 -3.17
CA THR A 261 22.98 51.35 -2.75
C THR A 261 23.44 52.55 -3.57
N PRO A 262 22.68 53.67 -3.62
CA PRO A 262 23.11 54.87 -4.33
C PRO A 262 24.47 55.41 -3.89
N THR A 263 24.87 55.16 -2.64
CA THR A 263 26.15 55.61 -2.05
C THR A 263 27.28 54.60 -2.17
N ALA A 264 27.01 53.35 -2.53
CA ALA A 264 28.03 52.33 -2.72
C ALA A 264 28.89 52.63 -3.97
N PRO A 265 30.16 52.18 -4.05
CA PRO A 265 30.88 52.17 -5.32
C PRO A 265 30.22 51.19 -6.32
N PRO A 266 30.37 51.40 -7.64
CA PRO A 266 29.81 50.50 -8.64
C PRO A 266 30.56 49.16 -8.66
N TYR A 267 29.79 48.08 -8.74
CA TYR A 267 30.26 46.74 -9.05
C TYR A 267 30.06 46.45 -10.53
N ARG A 268 31.03 45.80 -11.16
CA ARG A 268 31.03 45.42 -12.56
C ARG A 268 31.27 43.92 -12.67
N LEU A 269 30.36 43.21 -13.33
CA LEU A 269 30.52 41.81 -13.67
C LEU A 269 30.08 41.60 -15.11
N ASP A 270 30.91 40.93 -15.90
CA ASP A 270 30.59 40.50 -17.25
C ASP A 270 30.17 39.03 -17.28
N ARG A 271 29.55 38.61 -18.39
CA ARG A 271 29.10 37.23 -18.57
C ARG A 271 30.26 36.23 -18.46
N ALA A 272 31.42 36.57 -19.02
CA ALA A 272 32.59 35.71 -18.94
C ALA A 272 33.08 35.52 -17.49
N GLY A 273 33.00 36.56 -16.66
CA GLY A 273 33.28 36.49 -15.22
C GLY A 273 32.29 35.61 -14.48
N LEU A 274 30.99 35.77 -14.74
CA LEU A 274 29.96 34.92 -14.16
C LEU A 274 30.15 33.44 -14.56
N ASP A 275 30.41 33.18 -15.85
CA ASP A 275 30.63 31.83 -16.36
C ASP A 275 31.86 31.18 -15.72
N ARG A 276 32.97 31.93 -15.52
CA ARG A 276 34.16 31.43 -14.80
C ARG A 276 33.85 31.04 -13.35
N LEU A 277 33.00 31.82 -12.66
CA LEU A 277 32.59 31.50 -11.30
C LEU A 277 31.66 30.27 -11.24
N ALA A 278 30.81 30.08 -12.26
CA ALA A 278 29.84 28.99 -12.32
C ALA A 278 30.44 27.66 -12.81
N GLU A 279 31.51 27.69 -13.60
CA GLU A 279 32.08 26.53 -14.28
C GLU A 279 32.35 25.32 -13.36
N PRO A 280 32.96 25.45 -12.16
CA PRO A 280 33.20 24.30 -11.28
C PRO A 280 31.90 23.61 -10.85
N ALA A 281 30.88 24.40 -10.50
CA ALA A 281 29.58 23.88 -10.06
C ALA A 281 28.83 23.20 -11.23
N LEU A 282 28.90 23.78 -12.44
CA LEU A 282 28.28 23.20 -13.63
C LEU A 282 28.94 21.89 -14.08
N ARG A 283 30.26 21.78 -13.97
CA ARG A 283 30.97 20.51 -14.23
C ARG A 283 30.64 19.45 -13.20
N TRP A 284 30.53 19.84 -11.94
CA TRP A 284 30.11 18.92 -10.88
C TRP A 284 28.66 18.44 -11.10
N LEU A 285 27.74 19.34 -11.46
CA LEU A 285 26.39 18.98 -11.89
C LEU A 285 26.40 17.94 -13.02
N ALA A 286 27.25 18.12 -14.05
CA ALA A 286 27.39 17.15 -15.13
C ALA A 286 28.00 15.81 -14.68
N ALA A 287 28.87 15.81 -13.67
CA ALA A 287 29.36 14.59 -13.04
C ALA A 287 28.24 13.85 -12.28
N SER A 288 27.43 14.56 -11.49
CA SER A 288 26.25 14.00 -10.82
C SER A 288 25.24 13.44 -11.83
N CYS A 289 25.06 14.09 -12.98
CA CYS A 289 24.28 13.57 -14.10
C CYS A 289 24.74 12.17 -14.55
N ARG A 290 26.05 11.99 -14.76
CA ARG A 290 26.61 10.68 -15.11
C ARG A 290 26.42 9.67 -13.99
N ALA A 291 26.62 10.08 -12.74
CA ALA A 291 26.49 9.23 -11.56
C ALA A 291 25.05 8.72 -11.35
N VAL A 292 24.05 9.59 -11.47
CA VAL A 292 22.63 9.24 -11.35
C VAL A 292 22.21 8.26 -12.44
N VAL A 293 22.62 8.51 -13.68
CA VAL A 293 22.32 7.62 -14.82
C VAL A 293 22.92 6.23 -14.61
N ALA A 294 24.19 6.17 -14.21
CA ALA A 294 24.87 4.91 -13.92
C ALA A 294 24.24 4.15 -12.75
N ARG A 295 23.84 4.86 -11.68
CA ARG A 295 23.19 4.26 -10.49
C ARG A 295 21.85 3.63 -10.82
N ALA A 296 21.12 4.21 -11.76
CA ALA A 296 19.87 3.65 -12.27
C ALA A 296 20.08 2.48 -13.26
N GLY A 297 21.32 2.10 -13.56
CA GLY A 297 21.65 0.99 -14.46
C GLY A 297 21.60 1.36 -15.95
N PHE A 298 21.65 2.65 -16.29
CA PHE A 298 21.63 3.15 -17.66
C PHE A 298 22.97 3.77 -18.07
N SER A 299 23.12 3.99 -19.37
CA SER A 299 24.21 4.78 -19.94
C SER A 299 23.67 6.12 -20.44
N LEU A 300 24.55 7.12 -20.61
CA LEU A 300 24.14 8.41 -21.21
C LEU A 300 23.43 8.17 -22.56
N PRO A 301 23.95 7.29 -23.46
CA PRO A 301 23.23 6.37 -24.33
C PRO A 301 21.72 6.47 -24.44
N ASP A 302 21.13 6.08 -23.32
CA ASP A 302 19.74 5.71 -23.17
C ASP A 302 18.88 6.92 -22.79
N VAL A 303 19.52 8.00 -22.33
CA VAL A 303 18.85 9.26 -21.97
C VAL A 303 18.40 9.98 -23.23
N THR A 304 17.09 10.16 -23.37
CA THR A 304 16.43 10.86 -24.47
C THR A 304 16.80 12.34 -24.50
N GLY A 305 16.92 12.97 -23.34
CA GLY A 305 17.31 14.37 -23.22
C GLY A 305 17.45 14.84 -21.78
N VAL A 306 18.03 16.02 -21.64
CA VAL A 306 18.20 16.72 -20.37
C VAL A 306 17.18 17.86 -20.31
N LEU A 307 16.38 17.89 -19.26
CA LEU A 307 15.47 18.97 -18.94
C LEU A 307 16.11 19.86 -17.88
N LEU A 308 16.41 21.11 -18.24
CA LEU A 308 17.02 22.09 -17.35
C LEU A 308 15.95 23.07 -16.84
N VAL A 309 15.69 23.07 -15.53
CA VAL A 309 14.65 23.88 -14.86
C VAL A 309 15.20 24.62 -13.64
N GLY A 310 14.38 25.45 -13.00
CA GLY A 310 14.76 26.26 -11.84
C GLY A 310 15.40 27.59 -12.23
N GLY A 311 15.31 28.61 -11.37
CA GLY A 311 15.72 29.97 -11.71
C GLY A 311 17.21 30.13 -12.03
N ALA A 312 18.09 29.37 -11.37
CA ALA A 312 19.53 29.42 -11.64
C ALA A 312 19.91 28.71 -12.95
N SER A 313 18.98 28.00 -13.62
CA SER A 313 19.22 27.49 -14.97
C SER A 313 19.43 28.57 -16.03
N ARG A 314 19.06 29.82 -15.72
CA ARG A 314 19.29 30.98 -16.58
C ARG A 314 20.77 31.38 -16.69
N LEU A 315 21.67 30.71 -15.94
CA LEU A 315 23.11 30.85 -16.11
C LEU A 315 23.50 30.60 -17.59
N PRO A 316 24.12 31.58 -18.27
CA PRO A 316 24.40 31.47 -19.71
C PRO A 316 25.19 30.22 -20.11
N ALA A 317 26.21 29.85 -19.32
CA ALA A 317 27.02 28.67 -19.56
C ALA A 317 26.30 27.32 -19.32
N ALA A 318 25.24 27.28 -18.50
CA ALA A 318 24.67 26.01 -18.01
C ALA A 318 24.27 25.05 -19.14
N ARG A 319 23.54 25.57 -20.14
CA ARG A 319 23.11 24.76 -21.30
C ARG A 319 24.29 24.28 -22.14
N ALA A 320 25.29 25.13 -22.36
CA ALA A 320 26.44 24.81 -23.19
C ALA A 320 27.34 23.76 -22.51
N VAL A 321 27.62 23.92 -21.22
CA VAL A 321 28.41 22.99 -20.41
C VAL A 321 27.72 21.62 -20.35
N LEU A 322 26.43 21.56 -20.00
CA LEU A 322 25.70 20.29 -19.94
C LEU A 322 25.63 19.59 -21.30
N ARG A 323 25.44 20.34 -22.39
CA ARG A 323 25.43 19.76 -23.74
C ARG A 323 26.79 19.18 -24.12
N ALA A 324 27.87 19.87 -23.79
CA ALA A 324 29.24 19.41 -24.07
C ALA A 324 29.61 18.19 -23.21
N GLU A 325 29.27 18.20 -21.92
CA GLU A 325 29.64 17.15 -20.96
C GLU A 325 28.80 15.88 -21.07
N LEU A 326 27.54 15.98 -21.48
CA LEU A 326 26.61 14.85 -21.52
C LEU A 326 26.37 14.33 -22.94
N GLY A 327 26.66 15.14 -23.97
CA GLY A 327 26.43 14.75 -25.36
C GLY A 327 24.95 14.53 -25.70
N ARG A 328 24.03 15.09 -24.90
CA ARG A 328 22.57 14.94 -25.05
C ARG A 328 21.87 16.25 -25.38
N PRO A 329 20.69 16.19 -26.04
CA PRO A 329 19.86 17.36 -26.23
C PRO A 329 19.46 17.97 -24.88
N VAL A 330 19.77 19.25 -24.68
CA VAL A 330 19.36 20.01 -23.49
C VAL A 330 18.17 20.89 -23.86
N ARG A 331 17.02 20.57 -23.27
CA ARG A 331 15.78 21.35 -23.32
C ARG A 331 15.76 22.31 -22.16
N HIS A 332 15.50 23.57 -22.47
CA HIS A 332 15.43 24.68 -21.50
C HIS A 332 14.16 25.48 -21.80
N PRO A 333 13.13 25.40 -20.93
CA PRO A 333 11.89 26.15 -21.11
C PRO A 333 12.13 27.66 -21.06
N THR A 334 11.26 28.46 -21.70
CA THR A 334 11.34 29.93 -21.66
C THR A 334 11.22 30.49 -20.24
N GLU A 335 10.38 29.86 -19.42
CA GLU A 335 10.15 30.17 -18.02
C GLU A 335 10.49 28.92 -17.18
N PRO A 336 11.79 28.64 -16.98
CA PRO A 336 12.26 27.43 -16.30
C PRO A 336 11.88 27.43 -14.81
N GLU A 337 11.73 28.59 -14.18
CA GLU A 337 11.26 28.74 -12.80
C GLU A 337 9.78 28.35 -12.60
N HIS A 338 8.99 28.26 -13.68
CA HIS A 338 7.56 27.91 -13.61
C HIS A 338 7.26 26.52 -14.14
N ALA A 339 8.26 25.78 -14.61
CA ALA A 339 8.07 24.44 -15.16
C ALA A 339 7.45 23.49 -14.12
N VAL A 340 7.96 23.52 -12.89
CA VAL A 340 7.48 22.68 -11.78
C VAL A 340 6.01 22.98 -11.47
N ILE A 341 5.63 24.25 -11.24
CA ILE A 341 4.24 24.58 -10.93
C ILE A 341 3.27 24.25 -12.08
N ARG A 342 3.68 24.44 -13.34
CA ARG A 342 2.83 24.11 -14.50
C ARG A 342 2.60 22.62 -14.64
N GLY A 343 3.65 21.82 -14.49
CA GLY A 343 3.51 20.37 -14.54
C GLY A 343 2.82 19.79 -13.31
N ALA A 344 3.03 20.38 -12.13
CA ALA A 344 2.28 20.05 -10.92
C ALA A 344 0.78 20.36 -11.10
N ALA A 345 0.44 21.50 -11.71
CA ALA A 345 -0.94 21.86 -12.04
C ALA A 345 -1.57 20.89 -13.05
N ARG A 346 -0.79 20.44 -14.04
CA ARG A 346 -1.22 19.42 -15.00
C ARG A 346 -1.43 18.05 -14.32
N TRP A 347 -0.56 17.67 -13.40
CA TRP A 347 -0.70 16.45 -12.59
C TRP A 347 -1.96 16.51 -11.73
N ALA A 348 -2.16 17.64 -11.05
CA ALA A 348 -3.29 17.95 -10.20
C ALA A 348 -4.65 17.91 -10.94
N GLY A 349 -4.74 18.55 -12.11
CA GLY A 349 -5.96 18.62 -12.92
C GLY A 349 -6.34 17.31 -13.60
N ARG A 350 -5.50 16.27 -13.53
CA ARG A 350 -5.81 14.97 -14.13
C ARG A 350 -6.75 14.16 -13.25
N ARG A 351 -7.82 13.72 -13.91
CA ARG A 351 -9.01 13.06 -13.36
C ARG A 351 -8.98 11.54 -13.36
N THR A 352 -7.84 10.88 -13.65
CA THR A 352 -7.71 9.41 -13.61
C THR A 352 -8.44 8.92 -12.37
N GLN A 353 -9.47 8.08 -12.52
CA GLN A 353 -10.43 7.72 -11.47
C GLN A 353 -9.71 7.55 -10.12
N ARG A 354 -9.69 8.60 -9.29
CA ARG A 354 -9.13 8.58 -7.93
C ARG A 354 -10.08 7.88 -6.96
N GLN A 355 -11.06 7.20 -7.52
CA GLN A 355 -11.95 6.28 -6.86
C GLN A 355 -11.35 4.91 -7.09
N VAL A 356 -10.60 4.44 -6.11
CA VAL A 356 -10.40 3.01 -5.96
C VAL A 356 -11.74 2.50 -5.43
N PRO A 357 -12.53 1.74 -6.22
CA PRO A 357 -13.75 1.16 -5.69
C PRO A 357 -13.35 0.32 -4.47
N ALA A 358 -14.13 0.39 -3.40
CA ALA A 358 -13.93 -0.52 -2.28
C ALA A 358 -13.93 -1.95 -2.86
N ASN A 359 -12.93 -2.74 -2.48
CA ASN A 359 -12.98 -4.17 -2.73
C ASN A 359 -14.07 -4.72 -1.80
N THR A 360 -15.34 -4.61 -2.22
CA THR A 360 -16.44 -5.20 -1.48
C THR A 360 -16.24 -6.70 -1.56
N ALA A 361 -15.92 -7.33 -0.45
CA ALA A 361 -15.83 -8.77 -0.38
C ALA A 361 -17.08 -9.39 -1.02
N THR A 362 -16.87 -10.40 -1.87
CA THR A 362 -17.86 -10.95 -2.81
C THR A 362 -19.01 -11.71 -2.13
N TRP A 363 -19.05 -11.77 -0.79
CA TRP A 363 -20.16 -12.30 0.00
C TRP A 363 -21.30 -11.27 0.18
N ARG A 364 -21.77 -10.64 -0.91
CA ARG A 364 -22.86 -9.63 -0.85
C ARG A 364 -24.07 -10.15 -0.07
N MET A 365 -24.25 -9.59 1.12
CA MET A 365 -25.49 -9.64 1.89
C MET A 365 -26.44 -8.62 1.28
N GLU A 366 -27.57 -9.06 0.79
CA GLU A 366 -28.55 -8.25 0.09
C GLU A 366 -29.66 -7.85 1.05
N PRO A 367 -29.91 -6.55 1.25
CA PRO A 367 -31.03 -6.11 2.06
C PRO A 367 -32.32 -6.51 1.36
N LEU A 368 -33.21 -7.15 2.10
CA LEU A 368 -34.56 -7.45 1.68
C LEU A 368 -35.49 -6.35 2.19
N SER A 369 -36.02 -5.60 1.24
CA SER A 369 -37.13 -4.66 1.41
C SER A 369 -38.20 -4.95 0.36
N TRP A 370 -39.41 -4.48 0.60
CA TRP A 370 -40.57 -4.71 -0.26
C TRP A 370 -41.37 -3.42 -0.39
N ASP A 371 -41.91 -3.18 -1.58
CA ASP A 371 -42.91 -2.13 -1.76
C ASP A 371 -44.22 -2.57 -1.10
N LEU A 372 -44.61 -1.87 -0.04
CA LEU A 372 -45.79 -2.21 0.75
C LEU A 372 -47.02 -1.44 0.24
N PRO A 373 -48.21 -2.08 0.19
CA PRO A 373 -49.46 -1.36 -0.05
C PRO A 373 -49.65 -0.27 1.00
N ASP A 374 -50.06 0.93 0.55
CA ASP A 374 -50.20 2.14 1.37
C ASP A 374 -48.90 2.63 2.05
N GLY A 375 -47.73 2.12 1.62
CA GLY A 375 -46.39 2.53 2.08
C GLY A 375 -46.02 2.05 3.50
N ARG A 376 -46.91 1.32 4.20
CA ARG A 376 -46.66 0.78 5.53
C ARG A 376 -47.49 -0.47 5.85
N ALA A 377 -46.89 -1.46 6.50
CA ALA A 377 -47.59 -2.65 6.97
C ALA A 377 -46.95 -3.22 8.25
N ARG A 378 -47.74 -3.95 9.06
CA ARG A 378 -47.25 -4.61 10.29
C ARG A 378 -46.80 -6.03 9.98
N LEU A 379 -45.57 -6.39 10.33
CA LEU A 379 -45.05 -7.75 10.18
C LEU A 379 -45.83 -8.72 11.07
N VAL A 380 -46.40 -9.77 10.48
CA VAL A 380 -47.17 -10.80 11.19
C VAL A 380 -46.25 -11.92 11.66
N ARG A 381 -45.43 -12.47 10.75
CA ARG A 381 -44.48 -13.55 11.03
C ARG A 381 -43.48 -13.73 9.87
N TRP A 382 -42.33 -14.30 10.18
CA TRP A 382 -41.42 -14.90 9.19
C TRP A 382 -41.85 -16.34 8.88
N LEU A 383 -41.62 -16.77 7.64
CA LEU A 383 -41.85 -18.14 7.18
C LEU A 383 -40.54 -18.87 6.86
N VAL A 384 -39.43 -18.14 6.75
CA VAL A 384 -38.07 -18.66 6.56
C VAL A 384 -37.21 -18.18 7.72
N GLU A 385 -36.48 -19.10 8.35
CA GLU A 385 -35.55 -18.81 9.44
C GLU A 385 -34.17 -18.39 8.91
N PRO A 386 -33.36 -17.65 9.69
CA PRO A 386 -31.95 -17.42 9.38
C PRO A 386 -31.22 -18.75 9.15
N GLY A 387 -30.38 -18.82 8.11
CA GLY A 387 -29.77 -20.03 7.56
C GLY A 387 -30.64 -20.80 6.56
N GLY A 388 -31.94 -20.47 6.44
CA GLY A 388 -32.87 -21.15 5.53
C GLY A 388 -32.67 -20.75 4.07
N GLN A 389 -32.58 -21.75 3.20
CA GLN A 389 -32.55 -21.55 1.74
C GLN A 389 -33.96 -21.30 1.19
N TYR A 390 -34.08 -20.45 0.18
CA TYR A 390 -35.31 -20.13 -0.51
C TYR A 390 -35.08 -19.95 -2.02
N THR A 391 -36.11 -20.18 -2.82
CA THR A 391 -36.07 -19.98 -4.27
C THR A 391 -36.72 -18.65 -4.67
N ALA A 392 -36.47 -18.22 -5.90
CA ALA A 392 -37.18 -17.12 -6.53
C ALA A 392 -38.70 -17.38 -6.47
N GLY A 393 -39.45 -16.39 -5.99
CA GLY A 393 -40.90 -16.45 -5.77
C GLY A 393 -41.33 -17.04 -4.43
N ALA A 394 -40.43 -17.56 -3.60
CA ALA A 394 -40.79 -18.11 -2.29
C ALA A 394 -41.27 -17.01 -1.32
N THR A 395 -42.31 -17.29 -0.53
CA THR A 395 -42.78 -16.39 0.52
C THR A 395 -41.85 -16.45 1.74
N LEU A 396 -41.24 -15.32 2.09
CA LEU A 396 -40.30 -15.20 3.21
C LEU A 396 -40.98 -14.73 4.50
N ALA A 397 -42.01 -13.90 4.40
CA ALA A 397 -42.75 -13.35 5.55
C ALA A 397 -44.17 -12.93 5.16
N GLN A 398 -45.00 -12.65 6.16
CA GLN A 398 -46.35 -12.12 5.98
C GLN A 398 -46.52 -10.79 6.70
N VAL A 399 -47.17 -9.82 6.06
CA VAL A 399 -47.48 -8.50 6.63
C VAL A 399 -48.98 -8.23 6.58
N ARG A 400 -49.44 -7.29 7.42
CA ARG A 400 -50.83 -6.86 7.50
C ARG A 400 -50.94 -5.35 7.33
N THR A 401 -51.80 -4.91 6.41
CA THR A 401 -52.08 -3.50 6.12
C THR A 401 -53.13 -2.92 7.07
N ALA A 402 -53.36 -1.60 7.00
CA ALA A 402 -54.28 -0.89 7.89
C ALA A 402 -55.76 -1.30 7.70
N ASP A 403 -56.12 -1.80 6.51
CA ASP A 403 -57.44 -2.36 6.18
C ASP A 403 -57.56 -3.86 6.54
N ASP A 404 -56.68 -4.37 7.40
CA ASP A 404 -56.64 -5.74 7.90
C ASP A 404 -56.36 -6.84 6.86
N ARG A 405 -55.98 -6.49 5.62
CA ARG A 405 -55.56 -7.45 4.59
C ARG A 405 -54.16 -7.98 4.86
N VAL A 406 -53.92 -9.26 4.52
CA VAL A 406 -52.63 -9.94 4.68
C VAL A 406 -51.95 -10.10 3.32
N TYR A 407 -50.67 -9.73 3.25
CA TYR A 407 -49.82 -9.84 2.07
C TYR A 407 -48.60 -10.71 2.35
N ASP A 408 -48.20 -11.47 1.33
CA ASP A 408 -47.01 -12.32 1.34
C ASP A 408 -45.81 -11.55 0.76
N LEU A 409 -44.73 -11.48 1.53
CA LEU A 409 -43.46 -10.90 1.12
C LEU A 409 -42.62 -11.97 0.45
N THR A 410 -42.41 -11.86 -0.87
CA THR A 410 -41.75 -12.90 -1.68
C THR A 410 -40.32 -12.54 -2.06
N ALA A 411 -39.49 -13.56 -2.29
CA ALA A 411 -38.13 -13.39 -2.81
C ALA A 411 -38.15 -13.19 -4.34
N GLN A 412 -37.30 -12.31 -4.87
CA GLN A 412 -37.16 -12.15 -6.34
C GLN A 412 -36.18 -13.15 -6.99
N ARG A 413 -35.33 -13.80 -6.18
CA ARG A 413 -34.24 -14.69 -6.63
C ARG A 413 -33.95 -15.76 -5.59
N ASP A 414 -33.22 -16.80 -5.97
CA ASP A 414 -32.77 -17.85 -5.05
C ASP A 414 -31.74 -17.31 -4.06
N GLY A 415 -31.85 -17.68 -2.79
CA GLY A 415 -30.95 -17.22 -1.75
C GLY A 415 -31.03 -17.98 -0.43
N ILE A 416 -30.24 -17.53 0.53
CA ILE A 416 -30.24 -17.97 1.92
C ILE A 416 -30.59 -16.75 2.77
N LEU A 417 -31.61 -16.87 3.62
CA LEU A 417 -31.95 -15.82 4.58
C LEU A 417 -30.89 -15.84 5.67
N MET A 418 -30.20 -14.74 5.94
CA MET A 418 -29.06 -14.71 6.85
C MET A 418 -29.39 -14.05 8.18
N GLU A 419 -30.24 -13.03 8.16
CA GLU A 419 -30.61 -12.25 9.34
C GLU A 419 -32.03 -11.70 9.16
N GLN A 420 -32.83 -11.74 10.23
CA GLN A 420 -34.11 -11.02 10.32
C GLN A 420 -33.91 -9.80 11.21
N ARG A 421 -34.14 -8.59 10.68
CA ARG A 421 -33.97 -7.33 11.41
C ARG A 421 -35.27 -6.80 12.00
N ALA A 422 -36.40 -7.19 11.43
CA ALA A 422 -37.71 -6.89 11.93
C ALA A 422 -38.31 -8.07 12.69
N VAL A 423 -38.86 -7.81 13.87
CA VAL A 423 -39.56 -8.81 14.68
C VAL A 423 -41.06 -8.80 14.39
N ALA A 424 -41.74 -9.93 14.61
CA ALA A 424 -43.19 -10.00 14.51
C ALA A 424 -43.86 -8.92 15.38
N GLY A 425 -44.76 -8.15 14.78
CA GLY A 425 -45.42 -6.98 15.38
C GLY A 425 -44.81 -5.63 15.01
N ALA A 426 -43.61 -5.57 14.42
CA ALA A 426 -42.99 -4.33 13.96
C ALA A 426 -43.71 -3.74 12.74
N TYR A 427 -43.70 -2.40 12.60
CA TYR A 427 -44.15 -1.72 11.39
C TYR A 427 -43.00 -1.59 10.40
N LEU A 428 -43.25 -1.96 9.15
CA LEU A 428 -42.33 -1.83 8.02
C LEU A 428 -42.82 -0.71 7.10
N THR A 429 -41.88 0.03 6.51
CA THR A 429 -42.08 0.91 5.34
C THR A 429 -41.31 0.37 4.14
N SER A 430 -41.56 0.88 2.92
CA SER A 430 -40.83 0.42 1.72
C SER A 430 -39.31 0.62 1.80
N ASP A 431 -38.86 1.61 2.57
CA ASP A 431 -37.43 1.89 2.82
C ASP A 431 -36.85 1.06 3.97
N THR A 432 -37.68 0.28 4.68
CA THR A 432 -37.22 -0.54 5.81
C THR A 432 -36.56 -1.81 5.31
N VAL A 433 -35.29 -2.00 5.67
CA VAL A 433 -34.60 -3.29 5.48
C VAL A 433 -35.10 -4.27 6.55
N ALA A 434 -35.96 -5.21 6.16
CA ALA A 434 -36.57 -6.14 7.11
C ALA A 434 -35.69 -7.39 7.36
N ALA A 435 -34.84 -7.76 6.41
CA ALA A 435 -33.91 -8.88 6.52
C ALA A 435 -32.68 -8.73 5.62
N MET A 436 -31.70 -9.63 5.78
CA MET A 436 -30.52 -9.74 4.93
C MET A 436 -30.45 -11.15 4.32
N SER A 437 -29.95 -11.27 3.09
CA SER A 437 -29.85 -12.56 2.38
C SER A 437 -28.59 -12.72 1.52
N ARG A 438 -28.25 -13.94 1.11
CA ARG A 438 -27.10 -14.25 0.21
C ARG A 438 -27.56 -15.12 -0.97
N SER A 439 -26.93 -15.00 -2.16
CA SER A 439 -27.27 -15.83 -3.33
C SER A 439 -26.95 -17.32 -3.15
N ALA A 440 -27.87 -18.20 -3.57
CA ALA A 440 -27.73 -19.66 -3.49
C ALA A 440 -26.81 -20.30 -4.56
N LYS A 441 -26.40 -19.55 -5.60
CA LYS A 441 -25.61 -20.09 -6.73
C LYS A 441 -24.16 -20.51 -6.39
N LEU A 442 -23.69 -20.25 -5.16
CA LEU A 442 -22.36 -20.64 -4.69
C LEU A 442 -22.29 -22.05 -4.07
N LEU A 443 -23.40 -22.80 -3.98
CA LEU A 443 -23.42 -24.12 -3.34
C LEU A 443 -23.82 -25.28 -4.27
N GLY A 444 -23.96 -25.01 -5.57
CA GLY A 444 -24.37 -26.00 -6.56
C GLY A 444 -23.20 -26.55 -7.38
N GLY A 445 -22.17 -27.11 -6.74
CA GLY A 445 -20.99 -27.54 -7.50
C GLY A 445 -19.95 -28.40 -6.81
N ASP A 446 -20.11 -28.73 -5.53
CA ASP A 446 -19.08 -29.46 -4.81
C ASP A 446 -19.13 -30.97 -5.14
N ARG A 447 -18.54 -31.33 -6.28
CA ARG A 447 -18.18 -32.73 -6.56
C ARG A 447 -16.82 -32.98 -5.92
N ALA A 448 -16.86 -33.64 -4.77
CA ALA A 448 -15.71 -34.32 -4.15
C ALA A 448 -15.03 -35.24 -5.18
N ALA A 449 -14.05 -34.72 -5.90
CA ALA A 449 -13.37 -35.44 -6.96
C ALA A 449 -11.88 -35.07 -7.04
N ARG A 450 -11.14 -35.35 -5.96
CA ARG A 450 -9.90 -36.16 -6.01
C ARG A 450 -9.35 -36.36 -4.60
N ARG A 451 -9.42 -37.61 -4.15
CA ARG A 451 -8.97 -38.07 -2.83
C ARG A 451 -7.44 -38.00 -2.74
N HIS A 452 -6.90 -37.29 -1.75
CA HIS A 452 -5.46 -37.27 -1.50
C HIS A 452 -4.98 -38.36 -0.55
N ARG A 453 -3.78 -38.86 -0.86
CA ARG A 453 -3.12 -40.00 -0.21
C ARG A 453 -1.93 -39.47 0.58
N MET A 454 -2.07 -39.39 1.91
CA MET A 454 -0.97 -39.08 2.86
C MET A 454 0.17 -40.11 2.73
N GLN A 455 1.40 -39.70 2.42
CA GLN A 455 2.50 -40.64 2.17
C GLN A 455 3.80 -40.33 2.93
N VAL A 456 3.96 -39.16 3.56
CA VAL A 456 5.24 -38.77 4.21
C VAL A 456 4.97 -37.94 5.48
N ALA A 457 5.95 -37.83 6.38
CA ALA A 457 5.90 -36.98 7.56
C ALA A 457 5.62 -35.51 7.19
N GLY A 458 4.68 -34.86 7.87
CA GLY A 458 4.33 -33.44 7.63
C GLY A 458 3.23 -33.21 6.58
N ASP A 459 2.22 -34.07 6.54
CA ASP A 459 1.02 -33.81 5.75
C ASP A 459 0.22 -32.65 6.36
N TRP A 460 -0.14 -31.69 5.51
CA TRP A 460 -0.88 -30.49 5.88
C TRP A 460 -2.34 -30.64 5.46
N LEU A 461 -3.24 -30.47 6.42
CA LEU A 461 -4.68 -30.41 6.18
C LEU A 461 -5.13 -28.95 6.26
N LEU A 462 -6.19 -28.62 5.53
CA LEU A 462 -6.92 -27.39 5.77
C LEU A 462 -8.02 -27.67 6.79
N THR A 463 -8.30 -26.69 7.65
CA THR A 463 -9.57 -26.68 8.37
C THR A 463 -10.74 -26.66 7.37
N PRO A 464 -11.94 -27.14 7.74
CA PRO A 464 -13.10 -27.11 6.85
C PRO A 464 -13.50 -25.71 6.33
N ASP A 465 -13.11 -24.65 7.05
CA ASP A 465 -13.25 -23.25 6.62
C ASP A 465 -12.07 -22.73 5.78
N HIS A 466 -11.04 -23.54 5.56
CA HIS A 466 -9.81 -23.22 4.84
C HIS A 466 -9.08 -21.96 5.34
N GLU A 467 -9.22 -21.60 6.62
CA GLU A 467 -8.53 -20.47 7.24
C GLU A 467 -7.22 -20.87 7.93
N LEU A 468 -7.15 -22.12 8.43
CA LEU A 468 -6.02 -22.65 9.16
C LEU A 468 -5.40 -23.84 8.44
N LEU A 469 -4.10 -23.95 8.65
CA LEU A 469 -3.23 -25.00 8.16
C LEU A 469 -2.86 -25.91 9.34
N VAL A 470 -3.16 -27.20 9.25
CA VAL A 470 -2.93 -28.20 10.29
C VAL A 470 -1.73 -29.08 9.93
N GLU A 471 -0.68 -29.01 10.72
CA GLU A 471 0.54 -29.79 10.64
C GLU A 471 0.46 -30.96 11.64
N CYS A 472 0.63 -32.20 11.19
CA CYS A 472 0.73 -33.36 12.10
C CYS A 472 2.03 -34.13 11.88
N GLU A 473 2.78 -34.36 12.95
CA GLU A 473 3.94 -35.23 12.92
C GLU A 473 3.51 -36.71 12.82
N ARG A 474 4.30 -37.54 12.13
CA ARG A 474 3.94 -38.92 11.76
C ARG A 474 3.64 -39.83 12.95
N THR A 475 4.36 -39.66 14.05
CA THR A 475 4.18 -40.42 15.29
C THR A 475 3.05 -39.86 16.17
N GLY A 476 2.42 -38.75 15.75
CA GLY A 476 1.48 -38.00 16.56
C GLY A 476 2.14 -37.24 17.70
N ALA A 477 3.47 -37.04 17.66
CA ALA A 477 4.21 -36.35 18.72
C ALA A 477 3.80 -34.88 18.87
N TYR A 478 3.38 -34.25 17.76
CA TYR A 478 2.72 -32.97 17.81
C TYR A 478 1.68 -32.80 16.70
N VAL A 479 0.68 -31.96 16.98
CA VAL A 479 -0.19 -31.34 16.00
C VAL A 479 -0.09 -29.84 16.18
N ARG A 480 0.15 -29.09 15.10
CA ARG A 480 0.29 -27.65 15.12
C ARG A 480 -0.68 -27.04 14.12
N THR A 481 -1.43 -26.04 14.53
CA THR A 481 -2.27 -25.25 13.62
C THR A 481 -1.64 -23.89 13.37
N ARG A 482 -1.69 -23.42 12.13
CA ARG A 482 -1.14 -22.13 11.70
C ARG A 482 -2.19 -21.32 10.95
N ALA A 483 -2.24 -20.02 11.17
CA ALA A 483 -3.08 -19.12 10.40
C ALA A 483 -2.47 -18.90 9.01
N ILE A 484 -3.27 -19.07 7.95
CA ILE A 484 -2.78 -18.90 6.57
C ILE A 484 -2.39 -17.45 6.29
N GLY A 485 -3.15 -16.48 6.80
CA GLY A 485 -2.94 -15.06 6.51
C GLY A 485 -1.63 -14.46 7.02
N ASN A 486 -1.02 -15.03 8.06
CA ASN A 486 0.22 -14.50 8.65
C ASN A 486 1.26 -15.57 9.06
N GLY A 487 0.95 -16.86 8.88
CA GLY A 487 1.82 -17.98 9.24
C GLY A 487 1.99 -18.22 10.75
N ALA A 488 1.28 -17.46 11.59
CA ALA A 488 1.39 -17.57 13.05
C ALA A 488 0.88 -18.92 13.53
N VAL A 489 1.58 -19.51 14.50
CA VAL A 489 1.10 -20.72 15.18
C VAL A 489 -0.09 -20.32 16.05
N VAL A 490 -1.25 -20.89 15.77
CA VAL A 490 -2.49 -20.66 16.52
C VAL A 490 -2.55 -21.60 17.71
N ASN A 491 -2.24 -22.88 17.49
CA ASN A 491 -2.19 -23.87 18.55
C ASN A 491 -1.09 -24.91 18.28
N GLU A 492 -0.54 -25.51 19.33
CA GLU A 492 0.34 -26.67 19.24
C GLU A 492 0.07 -27.64 20.39
N ILE A 493 -0.31 -28.86 20.03
CA ILE A 493 -0.60 -29.94 20.96
C ILE A 493 0.54 -30.91 20.91
N ARG A 494 1.06 -31.26 22.09
CA ARG A 494 2.05 -32.33 22.27
C ARG A 494 1.48 -33.36 23.24
N PRO A 495 0.91 -34.47 22.75
CA PRO A 495 0.44 -35.53 23.62
C PRO A 495 1.57 -35.99 24.53
N ARG A 496 1.34 -35.98 25.86
CA ARG A 496 2.31 -36.53 26.83
C ARG A 496 2.31 -38.05 26.75
N GLN A 497 2.93 -38.61 25.71
CA GLN A 497 3.15 -40.04 25.56
C GLN A 497 4.63 -40.37 25.72
N ARG A 498 4.93 -41.55 26.30
CA ARG A 498 6.31 -42.05 26.39
C ARG A 498 6.80 -42.30 24.97
N ALA A 499 7.62 -41.37 24.51
CA ALA A 499 8.17 -41.31 23.17
C ALA A 499 9.03 -42.55 22.89
N GLU A 500 8.67 -43.27 21.83
CA GLU A 500 9.58 -43.88 20.83
C GLU A 500 8.81 -44.73 19.79
N GLU A 501 7.57 -45.17 20.08
CA GLU A 501 6.76 -46.02 19.17
C GLU A 501 5.28 -45.61 19.02
N SER A 502 4.90 -44.37 19.34
CA SER A 502 3.51 -43.90 19.17
C SER A 502 3.16 -43.67 17.69
N GLN A 503 1.88 -43.82 17.35
CA GLN A 503 1.32 -43.39 16.07
C GLN A 503 0.14 -42.45 16.32
N GLY A 504 -0.07 -41.48 15.43
CA GLY A 504 -1.21 -40.58 15.54
C GLY A 504 -1.61 -39.97 14.21
N ARG A 505 -2.90 -39.65 14.08
CA ARG A 505 -3.49 -39.07 12.87
C ARG A 505 -4.60 -38.09 13.24
N VAL A 506 -4.72 -37.03 12.45
CA VAL A 506 -5.82 -36.06 12.56
C VAL A 506 -6.99 -36.52 11.70
N PHE A 507 -8.19 -36.46 12.26
CA PHE A 507 -9.46 -36.74 11.62
C PHE A 507 -10.43 -35.61 11.91
N VAL A 508 -11.51 -35.52 11.13
CA VAL A 508 -12.60 -34.57 11.40
C VAL A 508 -13.75 -35.29 12.08
N ALA A 509 -14.04 -34.88 13.30
CA ALA A 509 -15.18 -35.33 14.07
C ALA A 509 -16.49 -34.70 13.57
N PRO A 510 -17.66 -35.29 13.89
CA PRO A 510 -18.95 -34.70 13.56
C PRO A 510 -19.05 -33.23 14.00
N GLY A 511 -19.57 -32.40 13.11
CA GLY A 511 -19.61 -30.94 13.31
C GLY A 511 -18.29 -30.24 12.96
N ASP A 512 -17.51 -30.81 12.04
CA ASP A 512 -16.33 -30.18 11.44
C ASP A 512 -15.19 -29.86 12.43
N ARG A 513 -15.12 -30.62 13.54
CA ARG A 513 -14.11 -30.45 14.59
C ARG A 513 -12.90 -31.34 14.35
N LEU A 514 -11.71 -30.76 14.27
CA LEU A 514 -10.48 -31.53 14.14
C LEU A 514 -10.12 -32.25 15.44
N ALA A 515 -9.80 -33.54 15.34
CA ALA A 515 -9.33 -34.33 16.46
C ALA A 515 -8.11 -35.18 16.09
N LEU A 516 -7.11 -35.18 16.97
CA LEU A 516 -5.97 -36.08 16.90
C LEU A 516 -6.33 -37.38 17.60
N VAL A 517 -6.36 -38.46 16.83
CA VAL A 517 -6.46 -39.82 17.35
C VAL A 517 -5.05 -40.41 17.38
N SER A 518 -4.55 -40.68 18.58
CA SER A 518 -3.22 -41.25 18.82
C SER A 518 -3.32 -42.60 19.50
N TRP A 519 -2.38 -43.48 19.23
CA TRP A 519 -2.31 -44.80 19.85
C TRP A 519 -0.88 -45.29 20.04
N THR A 520 -0.70 -46.15 21.03
CA THR A 520 0.56 -46.80 21.34
C THR A 520 0.54 -48.29 20.96
N PRO A 521 1.70 -48.94 20.82
CA PRO A 521 1.78 -50.37 20.52
C PRO A 521 1.15 -51.27 21.57
N ASP A 522 1.02 -50.81 22.83
CA ASP A 522 0.33 -51.52 23.91
C ASP A 522 -1.19 -51.32 23.91
N GLY A 523 -1.74 -50.69 22.85
CA GLY A 523 -3.18 -50.55 22.64
C GLY A 523 -3.83 -49.46 23.50
N HIS A 524 -3.07 -48.45 23.94
CA HIS A 524 -3.64 -47.26 24.55
C HIS A 524 -4.00 -46.25 23.46
N PHE A 525 -5.23 -45.79 23.45
CA PHE A 525 -5.75 -44.80 22.51
C PHE A 525 -6.07 -43.51 23.25
N SER A 526 -5.81 -42.38 22.61
CA SER A 526 -6.12 -41.05 23.14
C SER A 526 -6.62 -40.16 22.01
N VAL A 527 -7.77 -39.53 22.23
CA VAL A 527 -8.41 -38.58 21.31
C VAL A 527 -8.27 -37.20 21.90
N TRP A 528 -7.71 -36.28 21.13
CA TRP A 528 -7.49 -34.89 21.52
C TRP A 528 -8.25 -33.97 20.58
N ASP A 529 -8.95 -32.98 21.12
CA ASP A 529 -9.50 -31.91 20.30
C ASP A 529 -8.36 -30.98 19.86
N VAL A 530 -8.23 -30.76 18.55
CA VAL A 530 -7.11 -29.98 18.00
C VAL A 530 -7.26 -28.48 18.28
N ALA A 531 -8.49 -27.98 18.40
CA ALA A 531 -8.76 -26.58 18.62
C ALA A 531 -8.51 -26.18 20.10
N SER A 532 -9.02 -26.95 21.06
CA SER A 532 -8.85 -26.68 22.49
C SER A 532 -7.55 -27.26 23.08
N GLY A 533 -6.98 -28.29 22.45
CA GLY A 533 -5.86 -29.04 23.01
C GLY A 533 -6.24 -29.98 24.16
N GLU A 534 -7.53 -30.13 24.45
CA GLU A 534 -8.01 -30.98 25.53
C GLU A 534 -8.10 -32.45 25.08
N LEU A 535 -7.75 -33.35 26.00
CA LEU A 535 -7.98 -34.79 25.84
C LEU A 535 -9.49 -35.04 25.99
N THR A 536 -10.14 -35.48 24.92
CA THR A 536 -11.59 -35.74 24.92
C THR A 536 -11.92 -37.14 25.41
N SER A 537 -11.14 -38.14 24.99
CA SER A 537 -11.31 -39.52 25.44
C SER A 537 -9.98 -40.27 25.47
N SER A 538 -9.89 -41.25 26.36
CA SER A 538 -8.73 -42.13 26.48
C SER A 538 -9.19 -43.51 26.92
N PHE A 539 -8.74 -44.54 26.20
CA PHE A 539 -9.17 -45.91 26.45
C PHE A 539 -8.05 -46.89 26.09
N LYS A 540 -8.09 -48.07 26.71
CA LYS A 540 -7.07 -49.11 26.50
C LYS A 540 -7.72 -50.39 26.03
N ALA A 541 -7.17 -51.00 24.99
CA ALA A 541 -7.56 -52.32 24.53
C ALA A 541 -7.24 -53.38 25.61
N ALA A 542 -7.89 -54.54 25.53
CA ALA A 542 -7.64 -55.64 26.45
C ALA A 542 -6.15 -56.07 26.45
N ALA A 543 -5.70 -56.71 27.54
CA ALA A 543 -4.31 -57.17 27.66
C ALA A 543 -3.90 -58.04 26.45
N ASN A 544 -2.71 -57.78 25.89
CA ASN A 544 -2.12 -58.40 24.69
C ASN A 544 -2.75 -58.05 23.33
N ASN A 545 -3.57 -57.00 23.24
CA ASN A 545 -4.23 -56.59 22.00
C ASN A 545 -3.44 -55.46 21.29
N ARG A 546 -2.32 -55.81 20.63
CA ARG A 546 -1.51 -54.82 19.90
C ARG A 546 -2.23 -54.38 18.61
N PRO A 547 -2.50 -53.08 18.40
CA PRO A 547 -3.16 -52.62 17.19
C PRO A 547 -2.22 -52.74 15.99
N VAL A 548 -2.58 -53.56 15.01
CA VAL A 548 -1.86 -53.74 13.74
C VAL A 548 -2.35 -52.72 12.71
N LYS A 549 -3.62 -52.34 12.79
CA LYS A 549 -4.25 -51.39 11.88
C LYS A 549 -5.40 -50.68 12.58
N VAL A 550 -5.46 -49.36 12.40
CA VAL A 550 -6.45 -48.48 13.01
C VAL A 550 -7.18 -47.73 11.90
N LEU A 551 -8.51 -47.77 11.93
CA LEU A 551 -9.42 -47.10 11.00
C LEU A 551 -10.40 -46.24 11.79
N VAL A 552 -10.80 -45.09 11.27
CA VAL A 552 -11.80 -44.20 11.87
C VAL A 552 -12.95 -44.01 10.88
N HIS A 553 -14.18 -44.00 11.36
CA HIS A 553 -15.33 -43.53 10.62
C HIS A 553 -15.71 -42.15 11.15
N GLU A 554 -15.37 -41.11 10.40
CA GLU A 554 -15.57 -39.71 10.80
C GLU A 554 -17.04 -39.37 11.08
N GLY A 555 -17.96 -39.75 10.18
CA GLY A 555 -19.39 -39.44 10.34
C GLY A 555 -20.12 -40.12 11.51
N GLN A 556 -19.62 -41.26 12.02
CA GLN A 556 -20.17 -41.94 13.20
C GLN A 556 -19.30 -41.75 14.43
N TRP A 557 -18.13 -41.12 14.27
CA TRP A 557 -17.08 -41.00 15.26
C TRP A 557 -16.73 -42.31 15.97
N ARG A 558 -16.34 -43.31 15.17
CA ARG A 558 -15.98 -44.64 15.65
C ARG A 558 -14.61 -45.07 15.16
N LEU A 559 -13.92 -45.88 15.96
CA LEU A 559 -12.61 -46.42 15.64
C LEU A 559 -12.65 -47.93 15.60
N ILE A 560 -12.05 -48.53 14.58
CA ILE A 560 -11.78 -49.96 14.54
C ILE A 560 -10.27 -50.16 14.62
N ALA A 561 -9.83 -51.04 15.52
CA ALA A 561 -8.47 -51.54 15.52
C ALA A 561 -8.47 -53.06 15.31
N GLU A 562 -7.79 -53.51 14.26
CA GLU A 562 -7.41 -54.92 14.10
C GLU A 562 -6.25 -55.18 15.06
N ALA A 563 -6.40 -56.18 15.92
CA ALA A 563 -5.38 -56.53 16.88
C ALA A 563 -4.61 -57.78 16.46
N ASP A 564 -3.39 -57.92 17.00
CA ASP A 564 -2.56 -59.14 16.90
C ASP A 564 -3.11 -60.30 17.76
N ARG A 565 -4.44 -60.47 17.74
CA ARG A 565 -5.17 -61.52 18.44
C ARG A 565 -5.87 -62.39 17.41
N LYS A 566 -5.57 -63.68 17.44
CA LYS A 566 -6.10 -64.68 16.50
C LYS A 566 -7.05 -65.63 17.21
N VAL A 567 -8.23 -65.86 16.63
CA VAL A 567 -9.25 -66.79 17.15
C VAL A 567 -9.52 -67.87 16.12
N HIS A 568 -9.69 -69.11 16.60
CA HIS A 568 -10.09 -70.23 15.76
C HIS A 568 -11.59 -70.19 15.47
N VAL A 569 -11.95 -70.10 14.19
CA VAL A 569 -13.34 -70.23 13.71
C VAL A 569 -13.39 -71.46 12.81
N GLY A 570 -13.77 -72.60 13.42
CA GLY A 570 -13.66 -73.91 12.76
C GLY A 570 -12.20 -74.28 12.48
N ARG A 571 -11.86 -74.54 11.21
CA ARG A 571 -10.49 -74.88 10.77
C ARG A 571 -9.61 -73.67 10.43
N TYR A 572 -10.15 -72.45 10.49
CA TYR A 572 -9.45 -71.24 10.09
C TYR A 572 -9.07 -70.41 11.31
N VAL A 573 -7.89 -69.79 11.24
CA VAL A 573 -7.44 -68.80 12.21
C VAL A 573 -7.75 -67.42 11.64
N ARG A 574 -8.46 -66.58 12.39
CA ARG A 574 -8.93 -65.26 11.95
C ARG A 574 -8.52 -64.17 12.94
N ASP A 575 -8.19 -63.00 12.42
CA ASP A 575 -7.88 -61.83 13.22
C ASP A 575 -9.14 -61.26 13.87
N VAL A 576 -8.97 -60.68 15.05
CA VAL A 576 -10.04 -60.00 15.78
C VAL A 576 -9.89 -58.49 15.64
N ALA A 577 -10.99 -57.83 15.31
CA ALA A 577 -11.08 -56.38 15.34
C ALA A 577 -12.07 -55.95 16.43
N THR A 578 -11.76 -54.84 17.09
CA THR A 578 -12.64 -54.23 18.08
C THR A 578 -13.07 -52.86 17.55
N LEU A 579 -14.36 -52.55 17.70
CA LEU A 579 -14.98 -51.29 17.33
C LEU A 579 -15.25 -50.49 18.61
N TRP A 580 -14.77 -49.26 18.68
CA TRP A 580 -14.97 -48.30 19.76
C TRP A 580 -15.77 -47.09 19.29
N ASP A 581 -16.54 -46.52 20.21
CA ASP A 581 -17.04 -45.15 20.10
C ASP A 581 -15.95 -44.18 20.56
N LEU A 582 -15.53 -43.25 19.70
CA LEU A 582 -14.44 -42.33 20.01
C LEU A 582 -14.85 -41.21 20.97
N SER A 583 -16.14 -40.94 21.13
CA SER A 583 -16.65 -39.92 22.06
C SER A 583 -16.56 -40.40 23.50
N SER A 584 -16.92 -41.68 23.74
CA SER A 584 -16.98 -42.27 25.08
C SER A 584 -15.80 -43.19 25.41
N GLY A 585 -15.08 -43.69 24.40
CA GLY A 585 -14.07 -44.74 24.56
C GLY A 585 -14.65 -46.13 24.85
N THR A 586 -15.97 -46.32 24.76
CA THR A 586 -16.63 -47.61 25.03
C THR A 586 -16.54 -48.55 23.84
N VAL A 587 -16.36 -49.85 24.11
CA VAL A 587 -16.42 -50.90 23.09
C VAL A 587 -17.87 -51.04 22.61
N VAL A 588 -18.08 -50.93 21.29
CA VAL A 588 -19.37 -51.13 20.63
C VAL A 588 -19.56 -52.59 20.24
N GLU A 589 -18.55 -53.19 19.59
CA GLU A 589 -18.60 -54.58 19.08
C GLU A 589 -17.18 -55.17 18.98
N GLU A 590 -17.04 -56.48 19.23
CA GLU A 590 -15.85 -57.26 18.85
C GLU A 590 -16.20 -58.23 17.71
N MET A 591 -15.31 -58.34 16.73
CA MET A 591 -15.59 -58.98 15.45
C MET A 591 -14.46 -59.90 15.00
N VAL A 592 -14.80 -60.97 14.26
CA VAL A 592 -13.84 -61.96 13.74
C VAL A 592 -14.05 -62.15 12.22
N GLY A 593 -13.01 -61.93 11.39
CA GLY A 593 -13.01 -62.29 9.96
C GLY A 593 -12.99 -61.15 8.91
N GLU A 594 -12.84 -61.55 7.64
CA GLU A 594 -12.21 -60.84 6.49
C GLU A 594 -12.96 -59.66 5.83
N ASP A 595 -14.13 -59.24 6.32
CA ASP A 595 -14.99 -58.30 5.56
C ASP A 595 -15.27 -56.98 6.31
N LEU A 596 -14.30 -56.47 7.06
CA LEU A 596 -14.37 -55.16 7.74
C LEU A 596 -14.82 -54.04 6.79
N PHE A 597 -14.17 -53.94 5.63
CA PHE A 597 -14.49 -52.92 4.62
C PHE A 597 -15.83 -53.15 3.92
N ARG A 598 -16.31 -54.40 3.82
CA ARG A 598 -17.63 -54.69 3.21
C ARG A 598 -18.78 -54.43 4.17
N ARG A 599 -18.59 -54.72 5.46
CA ARG A 599 -19.65 -54.60 6.47
C ARG A 599 -19.77 -53.18 7.03
N TYR A 600 -18.67 -52.42 7.04
CA TYR A 600 -18.65 -51.04 7.52
C TYR A 600 -18.02 -50.11 6.48
N ALA A 601 -18.83 -49.71 5.50
CA ALA A 601 -18.48 -48.64 4.59
C ALA A 601 -18.23 -47.34 5.37
N GLY A 602 -17.26 -46.53 4.94
CA GLY A 602 -16.95 -45.23 5.57
C GLY A 602 -15.83 -45.26 6.62
N PHE A 603 -15.32 -46.44 7.01
CA PHE A 603 -14.08 -46.54 7.78
C PHE A 603 -12.87 -46.28 6.89
N ILE A 604 -12.08 -45.29 7.30
CA ILE A 604 -10.94 -44.77 6.58
C ILE A 604 -9.71 -44.84 7.48
N ASP A 605 -8.56 -45.16 6.90
CA ASP A 605 -7.29 -45.04 7.62
C ASP A 605 -6.78 -43.59 7.61
N ARG A 606 -7.35 -42.71 6.78
CA ARG A 606 -6.87 -41.35 6.50
C ARG A 606 -8.04 -40.39 6.36
N SER A 607 -7.89 -39.15 6.83
CA SER A 607 -8.93 -38.12 6.66
C SER A 607 -9.16 -37.80 5.17
N PRO A 608 -10.43 -37.67 4.71
CA PRO A 608 -10.81 -37.37 3.34
C PRO A 608 -10.98 -35.86 3.10
N HIS A 609 -10.67 -35.00 4.08
CA HIS A 609 -10.81 -33.55 4.00
C HIS A 609 -9.76 -32.89 3.11
N ASP A 610 -10.08 -31.67 2.66
CA ASP A 610 -9.29 -30.91 1.70
C ASP A 610 -7.87 -30.69 2.20
N GLY A 611 -6.93 -31.04 1.35
CA GLY A 611 -5.51 -30.99 1.62
C GLY A 611 -4.74 -30.77 0.34
N PHE A 612 -3.44 -30.59 0.49
CA PHE A 612 -2.58 -30.33 -0.64
C PHE A 612 -2.57 -31.49 -1.64
N ALA A 613 -2.78 -31.13 -2.90
CA ALA A 613 -3.07 -31.96 -4.05
C ALA A 613 -2.03 -31.80 -5.17
N PRO A 614 -1.83 -32.75 -6.10
CA PRO A 614 -1.14 -32.44 -7.35
C PRO A 614 -1.91 -31.45 -8.23
N GLN A 615 -3.23 -31.37 -8.09
CA GLN A 615 -4.13 -30.43 -8.78
C GLN A 615 -5.33 -30.13 -7.91
N CYS A 616 -5.75 -28.87 -7.88
CA CYS A 616 -6.97 -28.43 -7.19
C CYS A 616 -7.66 -27.34 -8.00
N ASP A 617 -8.97 -27.26 -7.90
CA ASP A 617 -9.74 -26.14 -8.42
C ASP A 617 -9.90 -25.09 -7.30
N SER A 618 -9.96 -23.81 -7.65
CA SER A 618 -10.21 -22.73 -6.70
C SER A 618 -11.61 -22.85 -6.09
N PRO A 619 -11.87 -22.31 -4.88
CA PRO A 619 -13.16 -22.45 -4.22
C PRO A 619 -14.32 -21.84 -5.03
N ASP A 620 -14.02 -20.86 -5.88
CA ASP A 620 -14.97 -20.25 -6.81
C ASP A 620 -15.13 -21.02 -8.13
N GLY A 621 -14.39 -22.12 -8.31
CA GLY A 621 -14.40 -22.98 -9.48
C GLY A 621 -13.90 -22.33 -10.76
N ARG A 622 -13.20 -21.19 -10.68
CA ARG A 622 -12.73 -20.41 -11.85
C ARG A 622 -11.33 -20.77 -12.31
N LEU A 623 -10.48 -21.22 -11.40
CA LEU A 623 -9.09 -21.52 -11.67
C LEU A 623 -8.81 -22.97 -11.34
N ARG A 624 -7.97 -23.61 -12.14
CA ARG A 624 -7.39 -24.90 -11.85
C ARG A 624 -5.89 -24.73 -11.66
N ALA A 625 -5.41 -24.99 -10.45
CA ALA A 625 -3.99 -25.06 -10.19
C ALA A 625 -3.49 -26.49 -10.33
N GLY A 626 -2.23 -26.63 -10.75
CA GLY A 626 -1.59 -27.92 -10.79
C GLY A 626 -0.08 -27.85 -10.74
N VAL A 627 0.49 -29.01 -10.44
CA VAL A 627 1.93 -29.20 -10.27
C VAL A 627 2.36 -30.36 -11.15
N ALA A 628 3.44 -30.16 -11.90
CA ALA A 628 4.12 -31.20 -12.68
C ALA A 628 5.63 -31.07 -12.50
N GLY A 629 6.22 -31.95 -11.68
CA GLY A 629 7.64 -31.83 -11.30
C GLY A 629 7.88 -30.60 -10.43
N SER A 630 8.80 -29.72 -10.85
CA SER A 630 9.04 -28.41 -10.23
C SER A 630 8.19 -27.28 -10.81
N ALA A 631 7.45 -27.55 -11.89
CA ALA A 631 6.59 -26.57 -12.53
C ALA A 631 5.23 -26.51 -11.84
N VAL A 632 4.80 -25.29 -11.55
CA VAL A 632 3.49 -24.94 -11.01
C VAL A 632 2.76 -24.11 -12.06
N TRP A 633 1.50 -24.43 -12.30
CA TRP A 633 0.67 -23.74 -13.28
C TRP A 633 -0.74 -23.49 -12.75
N LEU A 634 -1.40 -22.53 -13.37
CA LEU A 634 -2.76 -22.08 -13.13
C LEU A 634 -3.44 -21.92 -14.48
N HIS A 635 -4.53 -22.62 -14.68
CA HIS A 635 -5.37 -22.53 -15.87
C HIS A 635 -6.74 -21.97 -15.49
N GLU A 636 -7.49 -21.46 -16.47
CA GLU A 636 -8.92 -21.25 -16.29
C GLU A 636 -9.65 -22.60 -16.18
N ALA A 637 -10.55 -22.73 -15.22
CA ALA A 637 -11.23 -23.98 -14.94
C ALA A 637 -12.12 -24.39 -16.13
N GLY A 638 -11.95 -25.63 -16.58
CA GLY A 638 -12.68 -26.18 -17.72
C GLY A 638 -12.07 -25.85 -19.08
N THR A 639 -10.96 -25.11 -19.12
CA THR A 639 -10.18 -24.86 -20.35
C THR A 639 -8.72 -25.30 -20.16
N ASP A 640 -7.95 -25.28 -21.25
CA ASP A 640 -6.49 -25.45 -21.23
C ASP A 640 -5.76 -24.09 -21.30
N GLU A 641 -6.48 -22.98 -21.05
CA GLU A 641 -5.90 -21.64 -21.11
C GLU A 641 -5.04 -21.38 -19.86
N GLU A 642 -3.73 -21.29 -20.05
CA GLU A 642 -2.75 -21.05 -19.01
C GLU A 642 -2.76 -19.57 -18.59
N VAL A 643 -3.20 -19.30 -17.36
CA VAL A 643 -3.21 -17.97 -16.74
C VAL A 643 -1.81 -17.64 -16.21
N PHE A 644 -1.13 -18.64 -15.64
CA PHE A 644 0.17 -18.48 -15.04
C PHE A 644 0.94 -19.80 -15.01
N ARG A 645 2.27 -19.71 -15.17
CA ARG A 645 3.19 -20.82 -14.95
C ARG A 645 4.53 -20.34 -14.45
N THR A 646 5.09 -21.08 -13.50
CA THR A 646 6.42 -20.83 -12.96
C THR A 646 7.11 -22.14 -12.58
N ASP A 647 8.43 -22.09 -12.47
CA ASP A 647 9.24 -23.18 -11.93
C ASP A 647 9.77 -22.74 -10.56
N ILE A 648 9.51 -23.54 -9.53
CA ILE A 648 9.88 -23.20 -8.15
C ILE A 648 11.18 -23.86 -7.67
N GLY A 649 11.96 -24.45 -8.60
CA GLY A 649 13.34 -24.91 -8.35
C GLY A 649 13.46 -26.30 -7.71
N GLU A 650 14.56 -26.54 -6.97
CA GLU A 650 14.93 -27.83 -6.34
C GLU A 650 14.00 -28.22 -5.17
N ALA A 651 12.77 -28.62 -5.48
CA ALA A 651 11.88 -29.31 -4.55
C ALA A 651 11.78 -30.79 -4.96
N SER A 652 11.84 -31.70 -3.99
CA SER A 652 11.71 -33.14 -4.22
C SER A 652 10.26 -33.54 -4.52
N SER A 653 9.30 -32.75 -4.05
CA SER A 653 7.88 -32.87 -4.34
C SER A 653 7.18 -31.54 -4.02
N VAL A 654 6.10 -31.25 -4.73
CA VAL A 654 5.28 -30.05 -4.57
C VAL A 654 3.81 -30.45 -4.67
N ARG A 655 2.97 -29.86 -3.84
CA ARG A 655 1.51 -29.96 -3.91
C ARG A 655 0.88 -28.58 -3.75
N THR A 656 -0.37 -28.47 -4.17
CA THR A 656 -1.13 -27.24 -4.25
C THR A 656 -2.49 -27.37 -3.55
N ALA A 657 -2.96 -26.29 -2.96
CA ALA A 657 -4.33 -26.13 -2.47
C ALA A 657 -4.79 -24.68 -2.68
N PHE A 658 -6.04 -24.38 -2.33
CA PHE A 658 -6.53 -23.01 -2.21
C PHE A 658 -7.07 -22.74 -0.80
N SER A 659 -6.83 -21.55 -0.27
CA SER A 659 -7.54 -21.06 0.92
C SER A 659 -8.99 -20.71 0.59
N ALA A 660 -9.84 -20.51 1.60
CA ALA A 660 -11.24 -20.10 1.39
C ALA A 660 -11.34 -18.78 0.61
N ASP A 661 -10.40 -17.86 0.86
CA ASP A 661 -10.32 -16.56 0.18
C ASP A 661 -9.70 -16.62 -1.22
N GLY A 662 -9.38 -17.82 -1.72
CA GLY A 662 -8.85 -18.03 -3.07
C GLY A 662 -7.34 -17.80 -3.21
N HIS A 663 -6.58 -17.72 -2.11
CA HIS A 663 -5.12 -17.71 -2.18
C HIS A 663 -4.60 -19.07 -2.62
N HIS A 664 -3.63 -19.07 -3.53
CA HIS A 664 -3.00 -20.30 -4.00
C HIS A 664 -1.91 -20.72 -3.02
N LEU A 665 -2.06 -21.90 -2.45
CA LEU A 665 -1.14 -22.44 -1.46
C LEU A 665 -0.23 -23.45 -2.15
N LEU A 666 1.08 -23.35 -1.91
CA LEU A 666 2.08 -24.28 -2.41
C LEU A 666 2.86 -24.91 -1.26
N ALA A 667 2.68 -26.22 -1.06
CA ALA A 667 3.48 -27.00 -0.13
C ALA A 667 4.62 -27.67 -0.90
N ARG A 668 5.86 -27.41 -0.50
CA ARG A 668 7.07 -27.99 -1.11
C ARG A 668 7.94 -28.69 -0.07
N TRP A 669 8.52 -29.82 -0.48
CA TRP A 669 9.48 -30.58 0.32
C TRP A 669 10.88 -30.47 -0.27
N ARG A 670 11.88 -30.31 0.59
CA ARG A 670 13.30 -30.41 0.20
C ARG A 670 13.90 -31.73 0.65
N THR A 671 13.54 -32.20 1.84
CA THR A 671 13.91 -33.51 2.39
C THR A 671 12.68 -34.24 2.92
N ALA A 672 12.82 -35.51 3.32
CA ALA A 672 11.72 -36.30 3.89
C ALA A 672 11.11 -35.69 5.18
N ASP A 673 11.85 -34.81 5.85
CA ASP A 673 11.51 -34.28 7.17
C ASP A 673 11.29 -32.76 7.19
N THR A 674 11.45 -32.07 6.05
CA THR A 674 11.27 -30.61 5.97
C THR A 674 10.25 -30.23 4.91
N THR A 675 9.17 -29.61 5.38
CA THR A 675 8.12 -29.04 4.52
C THR A 675 8.07 -27.53 4.70
N CYS A 676 7.92 -26.81 3.60
CA CYS A 676 7.65 -25.38 3.57
C CYS A 676 6.35 -25.13 2.81
N VAL A 677 5.47 -24.29 3.35
CA VAL A 677 4.24 -23.85 2.69
C VAL A 677 4.38 -22.38 2.34
N ASP A 678 4.39 -22.09 1.05
CA ASP A 678 4.36 -20.73 0.52
C ASP A 678 2.90 -20.36 0.18
N VAL A 679 2.49 -19.15 0.54
CA VAL A 679 1.17 -18.60 0.20
C VAL A 679 1.36 -17.59 -0.93
N TRP A 680 0.74 -17.85 -2.07
CA TRP A 680 0.82 -17.02 -3.25
C TRP A 680 -0.49 -16.27 -3.44
N GLN A 681 -0.38 -14.97 -3.64
CA GLN A 681 -1.49 -14.15 -4.10
C GLN A 681 -1.53 -14.28 -5.62
N VAL A 682 -2.63 -14.86 -6.13
CA VAL A 682 -2.87 -15.07 -7.55
C VAL A 682 -3.84 -14.02 -8.07
#